data_AF-A0A9P8LI76-F1
#
_entry.id   AF-A0A9P8LI76-F1
#
_cell.length_a   1.000
_cell.length_b   1.000
_cell.length_c   1.000
_cell.angle_alpha   90.00
_cell.angle_beta   90.00
_cell.angle_gamma   90.00
#
_symmetry.space_group_name_H-M   'P 1'
#
loop_
_entity.id
_entity.type
_entity.pdbx_description
1 polymer ?
#
loop_
_entity_poly.entity_id
_entity_poly.type
_entity_poly.pdbx_seq_one_letter_code
_entity_poly.pdbx_strand_id
1 'polypeptide(L)'
;MIELSLGKTAPRLLEDLINYDPGRSRRDVLAGDAPKFIPLNPSLPGRITPDTCRHKFMDKSDQSLIPPLDLRPEPGAVYKVASFCNDCRCHLLLKIEYRGNIPDEVPCPNRDFPLHHFRHVPYKSTGRPVSTGNSPGDHWVEERVFECSSHVCSAVLTVTLSSPRLTPEYVALLTDKEMIAERVRRAEMDGLGRDWEDSEELVGPFEVLSRLRQYVSDAMRSLQKKRISVRNKKFASALGEDCRELLEFLGFTFDEAQEVWLLPEPDMSDGIPFNDPVKILLDDVEKELQLLLSKRPWAEYSRGKAVYFHPMPSYKILQRTLGCLDYDKRPSSRRQIDLTQDENPYYASLGALADFSDELLGFAYDRQRLCDPDNGPYYFECLRSLAEHRQSEPLSTKAAMLESQGQISSRDIAQAYEYFGLRADGSGMEDDYIIGTYKSRIADAPRQQTEMREKLRIIGQARRSEKIQYVASNTVTTYEQALTWLGADNQTADEFIVSLATIKLSEGKADEKIAREAVRIIADKRKSQGLKNWLKTGHTEEVDMDVGQAYSRLGIDDRTLDDDTILTTFSLRVEDEPEQLNELRAALKAIGKEKSSYKIESFLNTGKMSEQFSPDWPVGLENIGNTCYLNSLLQFYFTLKPLRDLILNFDHFKMEISPENIEKKKVGSRKVSRKEVERAQKFAYELQKLFRNLITARASAITPDYELARLTLISSMNEEHYRRMSMASVHGAPNLGEINGAPIQGPVGPPQLSSEMDIDVETPGEKPPETIHSDAGSDATLVGDVSDKVATHEEADFVMLDGDDTGSEPQVLGDKENHPPSINSILENPLPQDSQDSTPGGKGVPIEIEQINGAPPTPPAETTSYPPERPPPPVPPRPNSLETQKPRGELEMGAQQDVTEVIANVLFQLECAIKATGFEADGEQVDQIKQLFYGKTKSYINKPGEALRVKEEFFADIKVDVAAGPRDIYSALDGAFDQQQIDVDETTALQFHSISHNPPVLQIQVQRVQFDKAKNTPYKADSHLALEKVIFLDRYMDSDDPVLMSKREKSWQWKEELMRLEWRKRELMQTEAR
;
A
#
# COMPACT_ATOMS: atom_id res chain seq x y z
N MET A 1 22.21 -23.29 -0.30
CA MET A 1 20.75 -23.44 -0.48
C MET A 1 20.08 -22.48 0.49
N ILE A 2 18.95 -21.88 0.11
CA ILE A 2 18.14 -21.11 1.06
C ILE A 2 17.27 -22.12 1.81
N GLU A 3 17.37 -22.15 3.14
CA GLU A 3 16.41 -22.91 3.95
C GLU A 3 15.04 -22.24 3.86
N LEU A 4 14.02 -23.04 3.51
CA LEU A 4 12.63 -22.60 3.52
C LEU A 4 12.15 -22.65 4.97
N SER A 5 12.10 -21.48 5.61
CA SER A 5 11.62 -21.31 6.97
C SER A 5 10.70 -20.11 7.06
N LEU A 6 9.69 -20.24 7.93
CA LEU A 6 8.75 -19.17 8.27
C LEU A 6 9.47 -17.91 8.72
N GLY A 7 8.91 -16.75 8.39
CA GLY A 7 9.38 -15.48 8.89
C GLY A 7 8.28 -14.60 9.47
N LYS A 8 8.70 -13.45 10.00
CA LYS A 8 7.84 -12.45 10.65
C LYS A 8 8.31 -11.07 10.26
N THR A 9 7.39 -10.14 10.05
CA THR A 9 7.75 -8.73 9.91
C THR A 9 8.35 -8.21 11.23
N ALA A 10 9.26 -7.24 11.14
CA ALA A 10 9.94 -6.69 12.31
C ALA A 10 9.01 -6.20 13.44
N PRO A 11 7.87 -5.50 13.19
CA PRO A 11 6.90 -5.19 14.24
C PRO A 11 6.31 -6.44 14.90
N ARG A 12 5.98 -7.48 14.12
CA ARG A 12 5.43 -8.71 14.69
C ARG A 12 6.43 -9.43 15.58
N LEU A 13 7.68 -9.51 15.16
CA LEU A 13 8.74 -10.13 15.95
C LEU A 13 9.00 -9.36 17.26
N LEU A 14 8.85 -8.03 17.27
CA LEU A 14 8.96 -7.21 18.47
C LEU A 14 7.78 -7.42 19.45
N GLU A 15 6.55 -7.53 18.95
CA GLU A 15 5.40 -7.85 19.81
C GLU A 15 5.47 -9.30 20.33
N ASP A 16 5.89 -10.26 19.51
CA ASP A 16 6.14 -11.63 19.97
C ASP A 16 7.26 -11.68 21.04
N LEU A 17 8.31 -10.85 20.92
CA LEU A 17 9.37 -10.70 21.92
C LEU A 17 8.87 -10.13 23.25
N ILE A 18 7.94 -9.17 23.21
CA ILE A 18 7.33 -8.56 24.40
C ILE A 18 6.44 -9.58 25.14
N ASN A 19 5.90 -10.57 24.43
CA ASN A 19 4.99 -11.59 24.98
C ASN A 19 5.65 -12.97 25.20
N TYR A 20 6.97 -13.11 24.98
CA TYR A 20 7.70 -14.36 25.17
C TYR A 20 8.39 -14.42 26.53
N ASP A 21 8.04 -15.42 27.34
CA ASP A 21 8.65 -15.74 28.63
C ASP A 21 9.38 -17.10 28.50
N PRO A 22 10.71 -17.11 28.29
CA PRO A 22 11.55 -18.30 28.16
C PRO A 22 11.26 -19.43 29.15
N GLY A 23 10.98 -19.09 30.41
CA GLY A 23 10.77 -20.06 31.48
C GLY A 23 9.33 -20.55 31.62
N ARG A 24 8.34 -19.86 31.03
CA ARG A 24 6.91 -20.10 31.33
C ARG A 24 5.99 -20.22 30.10
N SER A 25 6.34 -19.64 28.95
CA SER A 25 5.52 -19.77 27.73
C SER A 25 5.41 -21.23 27.27
N ARG A 26 4.19 -21.70 26.97
CA ARG A 26 3.97 -23.10 26.54
C ARG A 26 4.48 -23.42 25.13
N ARG A 27 4.67 -22.41 24.28
CA ARG A 27 5.24 -22.48 22.93
C ARG A 27 6.35 -21.43 22.82
N ASP A 28 7.39 -21.73 22.05
CA ASP A 28 8.33 -20.70 21.58
C ASP A 28 7.58 -19.83 20.57
N VAL A 29 7.12 -18.64 21.01
CA VAL A 29 6.41 -17.69 20.14
C VAL A 29 7.35 -16.72 19.42
N LEU A 30 8.66 -16.77 19.68
CA LEU A 30 9.65 -16.02 18.88
C LEU A 30 9.94 -16.75 17.57
N ALA A 31 10.42 -17.99 17.67
CA ALA A 31 10.91 -18.79 16.56
C ALA A 31 9.92 -19.83 16.03
N GLY A 32 8.91 -20.20 16.82
CA GLY A 32 7.91 -21.18 16.42
C GLY A 32 6.77 -20.60 15.57
N ASP A 33 6.17 -21.49 14.78
CA ASP A 33 5.04 -21.23 13.89
C ASP A 33 3.86 -20.59 14.65
N ALA A 34 3.17 -19.65 14.00
CA ALA A 34 1.80 -19.34 14.37
C ALA A 34 0.92 -20.59 14.15
N PRO A 35 0.12 -21.04 15.14
CA PRO A 35 -0.73 -22.20 14.95
C PRO A 35 -1.80 -21.90 13.91
N LYS A 36 -1.88 -22.72 12.85
CA LYS A 36 -2.91 -22.59 11.81
C LYS A 36 -4.31 -22.61 12.45
N PHE A 37 -5.00 -21.48 12.36
CA PHE A 37 -6.40 -21.36 12.74
C PHE A 37 -7.28 -22.18 11.80
N ILE A 38 -8.20 -22.95 12.37
CA ILE A 38 -9.17 -23.79 11.64
C ILE A 38 -10.57 -23.32 12.07
N PRO A 39 -11.38 -22.70 11.19
CA PRO A 39 -12.66 -22.10 11.57
C PRO A 39 -13.65 -23.05 12.26
N LEU A 40 -13.56 -24.36 11.98
CA LEU A 40 -14.40 -25.41 12.57
C LEU A 40 -14.05 -25.75 14.03
N ASN A 41 -12.96 -25.23 14.59
CA ASN A 41 -12.59 -25.42 15.99
C ASN A 41 -12.06 -24.10 16.58
N PRO A 42 -12.93 -23.22 17.11
CA PRO A 42 -12.59 -21.85 17.50
C PRO A 42 -11.80 -21.74 18.82
N SER A 43 -11.00 -22.74 19.17
CA SER A 43 -9.99 -22.61 20.22
C SER A 43 -8.90 -21.65 19.74
N LEU A 44 -9.05 -20.36 20.08
CA LEU A 44 -8.04 -19.33 19.83
C LEU A 44 -6.66 -19.79 20.34
N PRO A 45 -5.56 -19.34 19.71
CA PRO A 45 -4.21 -19.57 20.20
C PRO A 45 -4.14 -19.17 21.67
N GLY A 46 -3.90 -20.14 22.56
CA GLY A 46 -4.20 -19.99 23.99
C GLY A 46 -3.55 -18.76 24.60
N ARG A 47 -4.36 -17.91 25.25
CA ARG A 47 -3.91 -16.65 25.86
C ARG A 47 -2.65 -16.85 26.70
N ILE A 48 -1.78 -15.85 26.64
CA ILE A 48 -0.69 -15.58 27.58
C ILE A 48 -1.20 -15.92 28.99
N THR A 49 -0.59 -16.91 29.66
CA THR A 49 -1.09 -17.37 30.95
C THR A 49 -0.85 -16.26 31.99
N PRO A 50 -1.74 -16.04 32.98
CA PRO A 50 -1.62 -14.90 33.91
C PRO A 50 -0.29 -14.87 34.70
N ASP A 51 0.37 -16.03 34.76
CA ASP A 51 1.68 -16.32 35.33
C ASP A 51 2.90 -16.01 34.42
N THR A 52 2.72 -15.63 33.15
CA THR A 52 3.81 -15.24 32.21
C THR A 52 3.99 -13.71 32.15
N CYS A 53 5.23 -13.24 31.98
CA CYS A 53 5.52 -11.81 31.97
C CYS A 53 5.36 -11.18 30.56
N ARG A 54 4.51 -10.15 30.43
CA ARG A 54 4.55 -9.22 29.29
C ARG A 54 5.63 -8.16 29.54
N HIS A 55 6.73 -8.22 28.80
CA HIS A 55 7.96 -7.51 29.12
C HIS A 55 7.92 -6.01 28.83
N LYS A 56 7.95 -5.19 29.89
CA LYS A 56 8.21 -3.75 29.81
C LYS A 56 9.71 -3.47 29.78
N PHE A 57 10.34 -3.54 28.60
CA PHE A 57 11.78 -3.34 28.44
C PHE A 57 12.21 -1.87 28.56
N MET A 58 13.10 -1.60 29.50
CA MET A 58 13.73 -0.31 29.79
C MET A 58 15.18 -0.28 29.29
N ASP A 59 15.65 0.89 28.84
CA ASP A 59 16.94 1.07 28.19
C ASP A 59 18.16 0.90 29.12
N LYS A 60 19.26 0.36 28.57
CA LYS A 60 20.61 0.40 29.14
C LYS A 60 21.53 1.11 28.16
N SER A 61 21.54 2.44 28.21
CA SER A 61 22.23 3.29 27.23
C SER A 61 23.74 2.98 27.16
N ASP A 62 24.40 2.78 28.31
CA ASP A 62 25.84 2.53 28.40
C ASP A 62 26.27 1.14 27.85
N GLN A 63 25.32 0.23 27.64
CA GLN A 63 25.53 -1.06 26.95
C GLN A 63 25.05 -1.05 25.48
N SER A 64 24.49 0.06 25.00
CA SER A 64 23.80 0.14 23.70
C SER A 64 24.58 0.93 22.65
N LEU A 65 24.51 0.46 21.40
CA LEU A 65 24.98 1.13 20.19
C LEU A 65 23.79 1.28 19.25
N ILE A 66 23.01 2.33 19.49
CA ILE A 66 21.82 2.65 18.70
C ILE A 66 22.20 3.24 17.34
N PRO A 67 21.40 3.05 16.28
CA PRO A 67 21.64 3.73 15.01
C PRO A 67 21.56 5.27 15.17
N PRO A 68 22.34 6.05 14.39
CA PRO A 68 22.20 7.51 14.32
C PRO A 68 20.84 7.95 13.78
N LEU A 69 20.50 9.23 13.86
CA LEU A 69 19.24 9.76 13.31
C LEU A 69 19.37 9.88 11.78
N ASP A 70 18.28 9.56 11.08
CA ASP A 70 18.04 9.70 9.64
C ASP A 70 19.02 8.98 8.68
N LEU A 71 20.13 8.44 9.19
CA LEU A 71 21.07 7.61 8.44
C LEU A 71 20.52 6.21 8.22
N ARG A 72 20.71 5.68 7.01
CA ARG A 72 20.50 4.25 6.72
C ARG A 72 21.70 3.41 7.19
N PRO A 73 21.52 2.10 7.45
CA PRO A 73 22.64 1.20 7.69
C PRO A 73 23.59 1.15 6.48
N GLU A 74 24.89 1.20 6.73
CA GLU A 74 25.92 0.91 5.71
C GLU A 74 26.29 -0.58 5.72
N PRO A 75 26.83 -1.13 4.61
CA PRO A 75 27.45 -2.45 4.59
C PRO A 75 28.54 -2.58 5.67
N GLY A 76 28.38 -3.53 6.59
CA GLY A 76 29.25 -3.71 7.77
C GLY A 76 28.72 -3.09 9.06
N ALA A 77 27.60 -2.34 9.03
CA ALA A 77 27.04 -1.71 10.23
C ALA A 77 26.54 -2.75 11.27
N VAL A 78 26.79 -2.46 12.55
CA VAL A 78 26.33 -3.27 13.68
C VAL A 78 25.70 -2.37 14.73
N TYR A 79 24.48 -2.68 15.13
CA TYR A 79 23.76 -1.98 16.21
C TYR A 79 23.42 -2.94 17.34
N LYS A 80 23.42 -2.43 18.58
CA LYS A 80 23.11 -3.16 19.82
C LYS A 80 22.09 -2.35 20.63
N VAL A 81 21.03 -2.98 21.12
CA VAL A 81 20.13 -2.42 22.14
C VAL A 81 20.11 -3.38 23.31
N ALA A 82 20.62 -2.92 24.43
CA ALA A 82 20.59 -3.64 25.70
C ALA A 82 19.46 -3.06 26.56
N SER A 83 18.63 -3.93 27.12
CA SER A 83 17.46 -3.53 27.91
C SER A 83 17.22 -4.48 29.09
N PHE A 84 16.44 -4.04 30.07
CA PHE A 84 15.99 -4.88 31.19
C PHE A 84 14.48 -4.72 31.43
N CYS A 85 13.80 -5.78 31.85
CA CYS A 85 12.36 -5.72 32.07
C CYS A 85 12.01 -5.11 33.44
N ASN A 86 11.27 -3.99 33.44
CA ASN A 86 10.80 -3.29 34.63
C ASN A 86 9.98 -4.17 35.59
N ASP A 87 9.32 -5.20 35.09
CA ASP A 87 8.46 -6.05 35.92
C ASP A 87 9.22 -7.25 36.49
N CYS A 88 9.78 -8.13 35.64
CA CYS A 88 10.43 -9.39 36.05
C CYS A 88 11.97 -9.40 36.12
N ARG A 89 12.68 -8.30 35.78
CA ARG A 89 14.15 -8.19 35.71
C ARG A 89 14.87 -9.04 34.65
N CYS A 90 14.16 -9.70 33.74
CA CYS A 90 14.75 -10.34 32.56
C CYS A 90 15.57 -9.33 31.72
N HIS A 91 16.78 -9.70 31.30
CA HIS A 91 17.65 -8.86 30.46
C HIS A 91 17.56 -9.26 29.00
N LEU A 92 17.52 -8.26 28.11
CA LEU A 92 17.50 -8.38 26.67
C LEU A 92 18.76 -7.75 26.09
N LEU A 93 19.39 -8.43 25.12
CA LEU A 93 20.33 -7.85 24.17
C LEU A 93 19.83 -8.15 22.75
N LEU A 94 19.42 -7.12 22.04
CA LEU A 94 19.05 -7.17 20.63
C LEU A 94 20.22 -6.63 19.81
N LYS A 95 20.79 -7.46 18.94
CA LYS A 95 21.90 -7.09 18.05
C LYS A 95 21.46 -7.26 16.59
N ILE A 96 21.71 -6.26 15.75
CA ILE A 96 21.49 -6.37 14.30
C ILE A 96 22.78 -6.07 13.54
N GLU A 97 23.12 -6.93 12.59
CA GLU A 97 24.34 -6.87 11.77
C GLU A 97 23.97 -6.83 10.29
N TYR A 98 24.48 -5.83 9.57
CA TYR A 98 24.40 -5.75 8.11
C TYR A 98 25.72 -6.26 7.56
N ARG A 99 25.79 -7.54 7.17
CA ARG A 99 27.06 -8.23 6.83
C ARG A 99 27.78 -7.69 5.60
N GLY A 100 27.13 -6.90 4.75
CA GLY A 100 27.74 -6.30 3.56
C GLY A 100 28.21 -7.31 2.51
N ASN A 101 27.66 -8.53 2.54
CA ASN A 101 28.06 -9.65 1.68
C ASN A 101 27.18 -9.81 0.42
N ILE A 102 26.35 -8.81 0.12
CA ILE A 102 25.49 -8.74 -1.06
C ILE A 102 26.01 -7.60 -1.96
N PRO A 103 26.30 -7.84 -3.25
CA PRO A 103 26.62 -6.77 -4.20
C PRO A 103 25.44 -5.79 -4.32
N ASP A 104 25.74 -4.49 -4.36
CA ASP A 104 24.75 -3.41 -4.44
C ASP A 104 23.65 -3.51 -3.35
N GLU A 105 24.04 -3.85 -2.12
CA GLU A 105 23.10 -4.01 -1.00
C GLU A 105 22.26 -2.75 -0.75
N VAL A 106 20.93 -2.92 -0.66
CA VAL A 106 19.98 -1.90 -0.25
C VAL A 106 19.26 -2.38 1.01
N PRO A 107 19.79 -2.06 2.21
CA PRO A 107 19.17 -2.43 3.47
C PRO A 107 17.69 -2.05 3.58
N CYS A 108 16.91 -2.89 4.27
CA CYS A 108 15.53 -2.53 4.63
C CYS A 108 15.54 -1.55 5.83
N PRO A 109 14.51 -0.68 5.98
CA PRO A 109 13.38 -0.49 5.06
C PRO A 109 13.80 0.28 3.79
N ASN A 110 13.26 -0.13 2.65
CA ASN A 110 13.47 0.52 1.35
C ASN A 110 12.17 0.46 0.50
N ARG A 111 12.21 1.00 -0.72
CA ARG A 111 11.04 1.13 -1.61
C ARG A 111 10.32 -0.19 -1.88
N ASP A 112 11.07 -1.26 -2.12
CA ASP A 112 10.51 -2.57 -2.53
C ASP A 112 10.34 -3.52 -1.33
N PHE A 113 10.98 -3.18 -0.20
CA PHE A 113 10.93 -3.87 1.09
C PHE A 113 10.67 -2.87 2.22
N PRO A 114 9.41 -2.43 2.43
CA PRO A 114 9.07 -1.39 3.41
C PRO A 114 9.30 -1.79 4.87
N LEU A 115 9.51 -3.09 5.13
CA LEU A 115 9.90 -3.63 6.43
C LEU A 115 10.92 -4.74 6.26
N HIS A 116 11.77 -4.95 7.28
CA HIS A 116 12.44 -6.25 7.44
C HIS A 116 11.40 -7.34 7.68
N HIS A 117 11.57 -8.47 7.00
CA HIS A 117 10.90 -9.73 7.30
C HIS A 117 11.98 -10.75 7.65
N PHE A 118 11.98 -11.19 8.91
CA PHE A 118 13.02 -11.99 9.53
C PHE A 118 12.59 -13.45 9.62
N ARG A 119 13.41 -14.36 9.09
CA ARG A 119 13.23 -15.82 9.19
C ARG A 119 14.13 -16.39 10.27
N HIS A 120 13.62 -17.32 11.06
CA HIS A 120 14.43 -17.98 12.09
C HIS A 120 15.49 -18.89 11.46
N VAL A 121 16.68 -18.95 12.09
CA VAL A 121 17.82 -19.77 11.69
C VAL A 121 18.18 -20.76 12.81
N PRO A 122 17.55 -21.95 12.85
CA PRO A 122 17.62 -22.85 14.01
C PRO A 122 19.04 -23.28 14.37
N TYR A 123 19.91 -23.53 13.38
CA TYR A 123 21.27 -24.03 13.61
C TYR A 123 22.26 -22.97 14.14
N LYS A 124 21.85 -21.70 14.22
CA LYS A 124 22.61 -20.61 14.88
C LYS A 124 22.01 -20.19 16.23
N SER A 125 20.82 -20.70 16.57
CA SER A 125 20.12 -20.39 17.82
C SER A 125 20.47 -21.41 18.91
N THR A 126 20.46 -21.00 20.18
CA THR A 126 20.57 -21.97 21.28
C THR A 126 19.29 -22.80 21.37
N GLY A 127 19.39 -24.04 21.86
CA GLY A 127 18.20 -24.78 22.29
C GLY A 127 17.42 -23.98 23.34
N ARG A 128 16.09 -24.14 23.39
CA ARG A 128 15.28 -23.57 24.48
C ARG A 128 15.83 -24.09 25.82
N PRO A 129 15.99 -23.25 26.87
CA PRO A 129 16.41 -23.72 28.18
C PRO A 129 15.48 -24.84 28.66
N VAL A 130 16.04 -26.05 28.82
CA VAL A 130 15.30 -27.19 29.32
C VAL A 130 14.99 -26.92 30.77
N SER A 131 13.72 -26.72 31.10
CA SER A 131 13.28 -26.61 32.49
C SER A 131 13.43 -27.97 33.18
N THR A 132 14.62 -28.23 33.71
CA THR A 132 14.89 -29.24 34.73
C THR A 132 14.19 -28.80 36.00
N GLY A 133 12.89 -29.08 36.08
CA GLY A 133 12.05 -28.62 37.18
C GLY A 133 12.63 -28.99 38.55
N ASN A 134 12.50 -28.05 39.49
CA ASN A 134 12.87 -28.08 40.92
C ASN A 134 14.02 -27.16 41.40
N SER A 135 14.51 -26.21 40.58
CA SER A 135 15.38 -25.12 41.06
C SER A 135 14.93 -23.73 40.54
N PRO A 136 14.26 -22.90 41.35
CA PRO A 136 13.90 -21.53 40.98
C PRO A 136 15.09 -20.54 41.13
N GLY A 137 16.25 -20.88 40.58
CA GLY A 137 17.47 -20.07 40.74
C GLY A 137 18.50 -20.18 39.59
N ASP A 138 18.38 -21.17 38.70
CA ASP A 138 19.36 -21.41 37.63
C ASP A 138 19.44 -20.23 36.65
N HIS A 139 20.66 -19.73 36.43
CA HIS A 139 20.95 -18.69 35.45
C HIS A 139 20.82 -19.24 34.03
N TRP A 140 19.89 -18.70 33.25
CA TRP A 140 19.66 -19.11 31.87
C TRP A 140 19.91 -17.96 30.89
N VAL A 141 20.38 -18.33 29.70
CA VAL A 141 20.56 -17.45 28.55
C VAL A 141 19.96 -18.18 27.34
N GLU A 142 19.15 -17.48 26.56
CA GLU A 142 18.51 -18.00 25.35
C GLU A 142 18.77 -17.05 24.18
N GLU A 143 19.49 -17.53 23.17
CA GLU A 143 19.79 -16.80 21.95
C GLU A 143 18.94 -17.32 20.77
N ARG A 144 18.40 -16.38 19.99
CA ARG A 144 17.63 -16.63 18.77
C ARG A 144 18.19 -15.79 17.63
N VAL A 145 18.59 -16.46 16.55
CA VAL A 145 19.15 -15.82 15.35
C VAL A 145 18.14 -15.86 14.20
N PHE A 146 18.00 -14.73 13.52
CA PHE A 146 17.12 -14.56 12.38
C PHE A 146 17.85 -13.86 11.23
N GLU A 147 17.53 -14.20 9.98
CA GLU A 147 18.09 -13.58 8.78
C GLU A 147 16.98 -13.05 7.88
N CYS A 148 17.20 -11.89 7.26
CA CYS A 148 16.18 -11.23 6.43
C CYS A 148 15.78 -12.11 5.21
N SER A 149 14.54 -11.98 4.76
CA SER A 149 14.02 -12.63 3.54
C SER A 149 14.12 -11.76 2.28
N SER A 150 14.58 -10.52 2.41
CA SER A 150 14.95 -9.69 1.27
C SER A 150 16.20 -10.24 0.60
N HIS A 151 16.24 -10.21 -0.73
CA HIS A 151 17.40 -10.62 -1.52
C HIS A 151 18.43 -9.50 -1.71
N VAL A 152 18.11 -8.27 -1.27
CA VAL A 152 18.98 -7.08 -1.35
C VAL A 152 19.43 -6.57 0.03
N CYS A 153 19.20 -7.33 1.12
CA CYS A 153 19.60 -6.93 2.47
C CYS A 153 20.20 -8.10 3.24
N SER A 154 21.40 -7.90 3.80
CA SER A 154 22.20 -8.90 4.52
C SER A 154 21.92 -8.92 6.03
N ALA A 155 20.87 -8.22 6.48
CA ALA A 155 20.57 -8.03 7.89
C ALA A 155 20.31 -9.33 8.64
N VAL A 156 21.08 -9.51 9.71
CA VAL A 156 20.97 -10.61 10.66
C VAL A 156 20.66 -10.04 12.03
N LEU A 157 19.60 -10.55 12.64
CA LEU A 157 19.10 -10.16 13.94
C LEU A 157 19.39 -11.28 14.94
N THR A 158 20.10 -10.97 16.01
CA THR A 158 20.32 -11.85 17.16
C THR A 158 19.60 -11.27 18.36
N VAL A 159 18.70 -12.06 18.95
CA VAL A 159 17.93 -11.72 20.15
C VAL A 159 18.41 -12.63 21.27
N THR A 160 19.06 -12.06 22.28
CA THR A 160 19.50 -12.77 23.48
C THR A 160 18.64 -12.34 24.66
N LEU A 161 17.90 -13.28 25.26
CA LEU A 161 17.24 -13.10 26.55
C LEU A 161 18.06 -13.80 27.64
N SER A 162 18.04 -13.27 28.86
CA SER A 162 18.68 -13.93 29.99
C SER A 162 17.98 -13.64 31.31
N SER A 163 18.14 -14.55 32.27
CA SER A 163 17.59 -14.42 33.61
C SER A 163 18.11 -13.14 34.31
N PRO A 164 17.37 -12.66 35.34
CA PRO A 164 17.92 -11.68 36.28
C PRO A 164 19.29 -12.16 36.81
N ARG A 165 20.20 -11.21 37.07
CA ARG A 165 21.51 -11.46 37.67
C ARG A 165 21.39 -11.75 39.16
N LEU A 166 20.45 -11.09 39.85
CA LEU A 166 20.14 -11.38 41.24
C LEU A 166 19.07 -12.49 41.31
N THR A 167 19.46 -13.70 41.69
CA THR A 167 18.54 -14.84 41.87
C THR A 167 17.52 -14.55 42.99
N PRO A 168 16.42 -15.30 43.12
CA PRO A 168 15.48 -15.14 44.23
C PRO A 168 16.14 -15.24 45.62
N GLU A 169 17.16 -16.09 45.76
CA GLU A 169 17.97 -16.25 46.98
C GLU A 169 18.76 -14.98 47.29
N TYR A 170 19.46 -14.43 46.29
CA TYR A 170 20.18 -13.16 46.45
C TYR A 170 19.24 -11.98 46.75
N VAL A 171 18.03 -11.96 46.16
CA VAL A 171 17.01 -10.95 46.50
C VAL A 171 16.49 -11.14 47.93
N ALA A 172 16.31 -12.38 48.41
CA ALA A 172 15.94 -12.66 49.79
C ALA A 172 17.02 -12.18 50.77
N LEU A 173 18.29 -12.53 50.55
CA LEU A 173 19.43 -12.08 51.37
C LEU A 173 19.53 -10.55 51.49
N LEU A 174 19.05 -9.80 50.50
CA LEU A 174 19.06 -8.34 50.46
C LEU A 174 17.76 -7.67 50.94
N THR A 175 16.65 -8.41 51.09
CA THR A 175 15.32 -7.81 51.34
C THR A 175 14.42 -8.50 52.37
N ASP A 176 14.77 -9.70 52.81
CA ASP A 176 14.06 -10.41 53.88
C ASP A 176 14.40 -9.79 55.24
N LYS A 177 13.37 -9.48 56.05
CA LYS A 177 13.54 -8.77 57.32
C LYS A 177 14.09 -9.64 58.44
N GLU A 178 13.81 -10.95 58.41
CA GLU A 178 14.31 -11.89 59.42
C GLU A 178 15.78 -12.23 59.15
N MET A 179 16.16 -12.44 57.89
CA MET A 179 17.56 -12.62 57.48
C MET A 179 18.42 -11.38 57.82
N ILE A 180 17.92 -10.17 57.55
CA ILE A 180 18.63 -8.93 57.88
C ILE A 180 18.74 -8.76 59.41
N ALA A 181 17.68 -9.02 60.19
CA ALA A 181 17.75 -8.96 61.65
C ALA A 181 18.73 -9.98 62.26
N GLU A 182 18.80 -11.20 61.70
CA GLU A 182 19.78 -12.21 62.08
C GLU A 182 21.22 -11.80 61.73
N ARG A 183 21.43 -11.13 60.59
CA ARG A 183 22.73 -10.56 60.19
C ARG A 183 23.17 -9.43 61.12
N VAL A 184 22.26 -8.54 61.51
CA VAL A 184 22.53 -7.47 62.50
C VAL A 184 22.95 -8.08 63.83
N ARG A 185 22.16 -9.00 64.40
CA ARG A 185 22.47 -9.65 65.68
C ARG A 185 23.81 -10.40 65.67
N ARG A 186 24.17 -11.07 64.57
CA ARG A 186 25.52 -11.66 64.40
C ARG A 186 26.63 -10.60 64.46
N ALA A 187 26.50 -9.52 63.70
CA ALA A 187 27.48 -8.42 63.69
C ALA A 187 27.60 -7.68 65.05
N GLU A 188 26.58 -7.74 65.90
CA GLU A 188 26.66 -7.27 67.30
C GLU A 188 27.42 -8.24 68.20
N MET A 189 27.12 -9.54 68.10
CA MET A 189 27.77 -10.60 68.88
C MET A 189 29.29 -10.71 68.62
N ASP A 190 29.74 -10.42 67.40
CA ASP A 190 31.17 -10.41 67.02
C ASP A 190 31.98 -9.23 67.60
N GLY A 191 31.42 -8.50 68.57
CA GLY A 191 32.16 -7.53 69.39
C GLY A 191 32.36 -6.16 68.74
N LEU A 192 31.73 -5.90 67.59
CA LEU A 192 31.66 -4.56 66.98
C LEU A 192 30.76 -3.58 67.77
N GLY A 193 30.06 -4.09 68.79
CA GLY A 193 29.12 -3.35 69.64
C GLY A 193 29.65 -2.91 71.00
N ARG A 194 29.88 -1.61 71.15
CA ARG A 194 29.85 -0.89 72.44
C ARG A 194 29.05 0.41 72.44
N ASP A 195 28.49 0.79 71.28
CA ASP A 195 27.69 1.98 71.04
C ASP A 195 26.62 1.63 69.97
N TRP A 196 25.58 0.91 70.39
CA TRP A 196 24.47 0.44 69.53
C TRP A 196 23.08 0.78 70.13
N GLU A 197 22.98 1.69 71.12
CA GLU A 197 21.77 1.88 71.96
C GLU A 197 20.47 2.26 71.20
N ASP A 198 20.54 2.61 69.90
CA ASP A 198 19.38 2.90 69.03
C ASP A 198 19.20 1.91 67.83
N SER A 199 20.05 0.89 67.66
CA SER A 199 20.39 0.41 66.29
C SER A 199 19.62 -0.78 65.70
N GLU A 200 18.87 -1.58 66.46
CA GLU A 200 18.03 -2.65 65.87
C GLU A 200 16.96 -2.10 64.89
N GLU A 201 16.56 -0.83 65.04
CA GLU A 201 15.63 -0.17 64.11
C GLU A 201 16.26 0.38 62.81
N LEU A 202 17.60 0.45 62.69
CA LEU A 202 18.24 1.27 61.65
C LEU A 202 18.53 0.56 60.32
N VAL A 203 18.69 -0.77 60.28
CA VAL A 203 19.13 -1.48 59.06
C VAL A 203 17.99 -2.32 58.48
N GLY A 204 17.30 -1.75 57.49
CA GLY A 204 16.23 -2.43 56.73
C GLY A 204 16.58 -2.67 55.25
N PRO A 205 15.68 -3.34 54.49
CA PRO A 205 15.88 -3.69 53.07
C PRO A 205 16.35 -2.53 52.18
N PHE A 206 15.77 -1.34 52.34
CA PHE A 206 16.16 -0.15 51.59
C PHE A 206 17.64 0.24 51.81
N GLU A 207 18.15 0.11 53.03
CA GLU A 207 19.53 0.46 53.38
C GLU A 207 20.52 -0.60 52.86
N VAL A 208 20.16 -1.89 52.96
CA VAL A 208 20.97 -3.00 52.42
C VAL A 208 21.13 -2.88 50.89
N LEU A 209 20.02 -2.71 50.17
CA LEU A 209 20.02 -2.48 48.72
C LEU A 209 20.80 -1.21 48.33
N SER A 210 20.61 -0.11 49.07
CA SER A 210 21.30 1.16 48.81
C SER A 210 22.82 1.05 49.00
N ARG A 211 23.27 0.27 50.00
CA ARG A 211 24.69 0.00 50.26
C ARG A 211 25.32 -0.84 49.15
N LEU A 212 24.70 -1.95 48.77
CA LEU A 212 25.23 -2.78 47.69
C LEU A 212 25.31 -1.98 46.38
N ARG A 213 24.26 -1.22 46.04
CA ARG A 213 24.26 -0.35 44.85
C ARG A 213 25.36 0.71 44.92
N GLN A 214 25.66 1.27 46.10
CA GLN A 214 26.78 2.22 46.24
C GLN A 214 28.12 1.55 45.97
N TYR A 215 28.37 0.32 46.45
CA TYR A 215 29.62 -0.40 46.17
C TYR A 215 29.74 -0.82 44.69
N VAL A 216 28.65 -1.26 44.05
CA VAL A 216 28.59 -1.57 42.62
C VAL A 216 28.86 -0.32 41.77
N SER A 217 28.19 0.81 42.05
CA SER A 217 28.43 2.08 41.34
C SER A 217 29.83 2.67 41.64
N ASP A 218 30.37 2.44 42.85
CA ASP A 218 31.74 2.81 43.19
C ASP A 218 32.78 2.03 42.38
N ALA A 219 32.57 0.73 42.16
CA ALA A 219 33.47 -0.13 41.37
C ALA A 219 33.54 0.34 39.91
N MET A 220 32.39 0.67 39.30
CA MET A 220 32.32 1.17 37.91
C MET A 220 32.87 2.60 37.73
N ARG A 221 33.15 3.35 38.81
CA ARG A 221 33.51 4.78 38.76
C ARG A 221 34.87 5.13 39.35
N SER A 222 35.54 4.24 40.09
CA SER A 222 36.70 4.61 40.92
C SER A 222 38.02 4.04 40.42
N LEU A 223 38.97 4.93 40.08
CA LEU A 223 40.36 4.58 39.76
C LEU A 223 41.21 4.19 40.99
N GLN A 224 40.62 4.10 42.18
CA GLN A 224 41.31 3.74 43.42
C GLN A 224 40.74 2.44 43.98
N LYS A 225 41.63 1.49 44.31
CA LYS A 225 41.29 0.19 44.93
C LYS A 225 40.67 0.40 46.32
N LYS A 226 39.36 0.62 46.37
CA LYS A 226 38.58 0.76 47.61
C LYS A 226 38.61 -0.55 48.37
N ARG A 227 38.95 -0.48 49.66
CA ARG A 227 38.98 -1.61 50.59
C ARG A 227 37.91 -1.42 51.66
N ILE A 228 37.14 -2.45 51.95
CA ILE A 228 36.13 -2.47 53.01
C ILE A 228 36.57 -3.47 54.07
N SER A 229 37.00 -3.02 55.25
CA SER A 229 37.26 -3.95 56.34
C SER A 229 35.96 -4.60 56.84
N VAL A 230 36.01 -5.90 57.13
CA VAL A 230 34.90 -6.64 57.75
C VAL A 230 34.48 -6.00 59.08
N ARG A 231 35.42 -5.36 59.79
CA ARG A 231 35.16 -4.63 61.05
C ARG A 231 34.40 -3.32 60.87
N ASN A 232 34.07 -2.92 59.64
CA ASN A 232 33.19 -1.78 59.38
C ASN A 232 31.74 -2.13 59.74
N LYS A 233 31.26 -1.63 60.88
CA LYS A 233 29.89 -1.86 61.39
C LYS A 233 28.82 -1.73 60.29
N LYS A 234 28.94 -0.71 59.44
CA LYS A 234 27.98 -0.37 58.36
C LYS A 234 28.04 -1.27 57.13
N PHE A 235 29.09 -2.09 57.01
CA PHE A 235 29.19 -3.15 56.02
C PHE A 235 28.67 -4.46 56.62
N ALA A 236 29.23 -4.90 57.76
CA ALA A 236 28.87 -6.17 58.41
C ALA A 236 27.37 -6.30 58.71
N SER A 237 26.70 -5.23 59.15
CA SER A 237 25.27 -5.25 59.44
C SER A 237 24.36 -5.35 58.21
N ALA A 238 24.89 -5.11 57.00
CA ALA A 238 24.12 -5.04 55.75
C ALA A 238 24.51 -6.13 54.75
N LEU A 239 25.81 -6.34 54.56
CA LEU A 239 26.44 -7.31 53.67
C LEU A 239 27.45 -8.12 54.51
N GLY A 240 26.90 -9.00 55.34
CA GLY A 240 27.66 -9.84 56.27
C GLY A 240 28.24 -11.08 55.57
N GLU A 241 28.79 -11.99 56.37
CA GLU A 241 29.37 -13.25 55.88
C GLU A 241 28.36 -14.11 55.09
N ASP A 242 27.06 -14.02 55.42
CA ASP A 242 25.96 -14.65 54.69
C ASP A 242 25.68 -14.02 53.31
N CYS A 243 26.39 -12.95 52.94
CA CYS A 243 26.42 -12.40 51.59
C CYS A 243 27.70 -12.75 50.81
N ARG A 244 28.60 -13.61 51.33
CA ARG A 244 29.87 -13.98 50.69
C ARG A 244 29.70 -14.40 49.23
N GLU A 245 28.83 -15.37 48.95
CA GLU A 245 28.63 -15.91 47.60
C GLU A 245 28.14 -14.84 46.61
N LEU A 246 27.27 -13.93 47.07
CA LEU A 246 26.81 -12.78 46.29
C LEU A 246 27.93 -11.78 46.02
N LEU A 247 28.80 -11.50 46.99
CA LEU A 247 29.95 -10.61 46.82
C LEU A 247 30.97 -11.21 45.83
N GLU A 248 31.29 -12.49 45.99
CA GLU A 248 32.21 -13.22 45.10
C GLU A 248 31.64 -13.34 43.67
N PHE A 249 30.33 -13.59 43.52
CA PHE A 249 29.62 -13.56 42.23
C PHE A 249 29.71 -12.18 41.54
N LEU A 250 29.64 -11.09 42.30
CA LEU A 250 29.79 -9.72 41.78
C LEU A 250 31.26 -9.33 41.52
N GLY A 251 32.23 -10.24 41.74
CA GLY A 251 33.65 -10.02 41.50
C GLY A 251 34.39 -9.32 42.65
N PHE A 252 33.80 -9.20 43.84
CA PHE A 252 34.53 -8.76 45.02
C PHE A 252 35.50 -9.87 45.44
N THR A 253 36.68 -9.50 45.96
CA THR A 253 37.68 -10.46 46.43
C THR A 253 38.03 -10.21 47.89
N PHE A 254 38.26 -11.29 48.65
CA PHE A 254 38.56 -11.22 50.07
C PHE A 254 40.06 -11.38 50.35
N ASP A 255 40.67 -10.42 51.03
CA ASP A 255 42.05 -10.47 51.52
C ASP A 255 42.07 -10.99 52.96
N GLU A 256 42.25 -12.31 53.10
CA GLU A 256 42.32 -13.01 54.40
C GLU A 256 43.41 -12.45 55.32
N ALA A 257 44.51 -11.91 54.75
CA ALA A 257 45.63 -11.40 55.53
C ALA A 257 45.39 -9.99 56.10
N GLN A 258 44.35 -9.28 55.63
CA GLN A 258 44.00 -7.94 56.08
C GLN A 258 42.57 -7.81 56.62
N GLU A 259 41.75 -8.86 56.55
CA GLU A 259 40.31 -8.84 56.88
C GLU A 259 39.55 -7.74 56.10
N VAL A 260 39.85 -7.61 54.80
CA VAL A 260 39.18 -6.64 53.91
C VAL A 260 38.59 -7.30 52.67
N TRP A 261 37.42 -6.82 52.26
CA TRP A 261 36.90 -6.99 50.91
C TRP A 261 37.47 -5.91 49.99
N LEU A 262 37.90 -6.32 48.81
CA LEU A 262 38.27 -5.47 47.69
C LEU A 262 37.08 -5.39 46.73
N LEU A 263 36.79 -4.17 46.23
CA LEU A 263 35.78 -4.01 45.18
C LEU A 263 36.23 -4.69 43.87
N PRO A 264 35.28 -5.05 42.99
CA PRO A 264 35.60 -5.50 41.63
C PRO A 264 36.41 -4.46 40.87
N GLU A 265 37.29 -4.91 39.98
CA GLU A 265 38.16 -4.04 39.16
C GLU A 265 37.84 -4.23 37.67
N PRO A 266 36.77 -3.60 37.15
CA PRO A 266 36.46 -3.57 35.73
C PRO A 266 37.55 -2.87 34.90
N ASP A 267 37.59 -3.13 33.59
CA ASP A 267 38.50 -2.40 32.69
C ASP A 267 38.03 -0.95 32.52
N MET A 268 38.63 -0.05 33.27
CA MET A 268 38.33 1.39 33.25
C MET A 268 38.66 2.07 31.90
N SER A 269 39.32 1.39 30.96
CA SER A 269 39.58 1.88 29.60
C SER A 269 38.51 1.46 28.57
N ASP A 270 37.68 0.46 28.86
CA ASP A 270 36.56 0.06 27.99
C ASP A 270 35.52 1.18 27.84
N GLY A 271 35.12 1.45 26.60
CA GLY A 271 34.27 2.58 26.22
C GLY A 271 32.77 2.31 26.33
N ILE A 272 31.96 3.16 25.68
CA ILE A 272 30.52 2.93 25.48
C ILE A 272 30.31 2.53 24.00
N PRO A 273 29.55 1.46 23.68
CA PRO A 273 28.93 0.52 24.63
C PRO A 273 29.97 -0.32 25.37
N PHE A 274 29.67 -0.70 26.61
CA PHE A 274 30.53 -1.61 27.38
C PHE A 274 30.75 -2.95 26.65
N ASN A 275 31.98 -3.46 26.72
CA ASN A 275 32.43 -4.74 26.19
C ASN A 275 33.11 -5.60 27.27
N ASP A 276 33.58 -5.00 28.36
CA ASP A 276 34.06 -5.72 29.56
C ASP A 276 32.89 -6.49 30.22
N PRO A 277 32.98 -7.82 30.35
CA PRO A 277 31.97 -8.63 31.04
C PRO A 277 31.72 -8.19 32.49
N VAL A 278 32.72 -7.64 33.18
CA VAL A 278 32.58 -7.16 34.56
C VAL A 278 31.74 -5.88 34.60
N LYS A 279 32.01 -4.90 33.72
CA LYS A 279 31.12 -3.72 33.54
C LYS A 279 29.69 -4.12 33.21
N ILE A 280 29.49 -5.04 32.26
CA ILE A 280 28.15 -5.48 31.85
C ILE A 280 27.39 -6.11 33.03
N LEU A 281 28.02 -7.00 33.80
CA LEU A 281 27.42 -7.61 34.98
C LEU A 281 27.09 -6.59 36.08
N LEU A 282 28.02 -5.68 36.38
CA LEU A 282 27.82 -4.65 37.41
C LEU A 282 26.74 -3.65 37.02
N ASP A 283 26.68 -3.26 35.75
CA ASP A 283 25.65 -2.35 35.23
C ASP A 283 24.25 -3.00 35.28
N ASP A 284 24.13 -4.26 34.83
CA ASP A 284 22.90 -5.07 34.92
C ASP A 284 22.39 -5.13 36.38
N VAL A 285 23.29 -5.45 37.32
CA VAL A 285 22.99 -5.53 38.75
C VAL A 285 22.64 -4.15 39.32
N GLU A 286 23.28 -3.07 38.88
CA GLU A 286 22.93 -1.72 39.32
C GLU A 286 21.49 -1.37 38.94
N LYS A 287 21.04 -1.68 37.71
CA LYS A 287 19.66 -1.42 37.27
C LYS A 287 18.65 -2.29 38.02
N GLU A 288 18.99 -3.54 38.32
CA GLU A 288 18.15 -4.40 39.17
C GLU A 288 18.03 -3.88 40.60
N LEU A 289 19.13 -3.43 41.22
CA LEU A 289 19.12 -2.84 42.57
C LEU A 289 18.34 -1.53 42.60
N GLN A 290 18.45 -0.69 41.56
CA GLN A 290 17.66 0.54 41.42
C GLN A 290 16.15 0.24 41.30
N LEU A 291 15.77 -0.83 40.60
CA LEU A 291 14.39 -1.29 40.48
C LEU A 291 13.84 -1.95 41.77
N LEU A 292 14.67 -2.71 42.49
CA LEU A 292 14.31 -3.28 43.81
C LEU A 292 14.14 -2.18 44.86
N LEU A 293 14.92 -1.10 44.77
CA LEU A 293 14.76 0.11 45.58
C LEU A 293 13.46 0.85 45.24
N SER A 294 13.17 1.12 43.96
CA SER A 294 11.95 1.86 43.57
C SER A 294 10.66 1.13 43.93
N LYS A 295 10.68 -0.20 44.02
CA LYS A 295 9.56 -1.05 44.45
C LYS A 295 9.38 -1.18 45.98
N ARG A 296 10.18 -0.50 46.82
CA ARG A 296 9.98 -0.53 48.27
C ARG A 296 8.71 0.24 48.71
N PRO A 297 8.14 -0.06 49.90
CA PRO A 297 7.04 0.74 50.47
C PRO A 297 7.51 2.15 50.88
N TRP A 298 6.65 3.17 50.69
CA TRP A 298 7.00 4.58 50.98
C TRP A 298 7.54 4.83 52.40
N ALA A 299 7.04 4.11 53.40
CA ALA A 299 7.48 4.22 54.79
C ALA A 299 8.97 3.84 55.01
N GLU A 300 9.58 3.06 54.12
CA GLU A 300 11.01 2.74 54.18
C GLU A 300 11.89 3.90 53.63
N TYR A 301 11.32 4.78 52.79
CA TYR A 301 12.03 5.95 52.26
C TYR A 301 12.09 7.12 53.24
N SER A 302 11.19 7.21 54.22
CA SER A 302 11.12 8.33 55.18
C SER A 302 12.39 8.47 56.04
N ARG A 303 13.28 7.46 56.01
CA ARG A 303 14.58 7.41 56.72
C ARG A 303 15.79 7.65 55.78
N GLY A 304 15.59 7.90 54.48
CA GLY A 304 16.65 8.08 53.48
C GLY A 304 16.34 9.14 52.41
N LYS A 305 17.27 9.37 51.47
CA LYS A 305 16.97 10.18 50.28
C LYS A 305 16.24 9.33 49.25
N ALA A 306 15.08 9.79 48.77
CA ALA A 306 14.29 9.08 47.77
C ALA A 306 15.07 8.91 46.45
N VAL A 307 15.21 7.65 46.01
CA VAL A 307 15.88 7.27 44.77
C VAL A 307 14.83 7.21 43.66
N TYR A 308 14.61 8.34 42.98
CA TYR A 308 13.65 8.43 41.88
C TYR A 308 14.22 7.80 40.59
N PHE A 309 14.26 6.47 40.55
CA PHE A 309 14.66 5.73 39.35
C PHE A 309 13.52 5.64 38.34
N HIS A 310 13.61 6.44 37.27
CA HIS A 310 12.70 6.43 36.12
C HIS A 310 13.49 6.11 34.86
N PRO A 311 13.76 4.83 34.55
CA PRO A 311 14.48 4.45 33.35
C PRO A 311 13.59 4.64 32.11
N MET A 312 14.20 4.95 30.96
CA MET A 312 13.46 5.24 29.73
C MET A 312 12.95 3.96 29.05
N PRO A 313 11.69 3.89 28.59
CA PRO A 313 11.19 2.74 27.83
C PRO A 313 11.93 2.55 26.50
N SER A 314 12.54 1.38 26.32
CA SER A 314 13.36 1.07 25.13
C SER A 314 12.55 0.78 23.85
N TYR A 315 11.21 0.70 23.94
CA TYR A 315 10.35 0.25 22.83
C TYR A 315 10.60 0.99 21.51
N LYS A 316 10.65 2.33 21.50
CA LYS A 316 10.95 3.11 20.29
C LYS A 316 12.39 2.89 19.78
N ILE A 317 13.34 2.61 20.67
CA ILE A 317 14.74 2.30 20.32
C ILE A 317 14.82 0.93 19.64
N LEU A 318 14.08 -0.06 20.14
CA LEU A 318 13.94 -1.39 19.54
C LEU A 318 13.28 -1.29 18.15
N GLN A 319 12.14 -0.59 18.02
CA GLN A 319 11.48 -0.36 16.73
C GLN A 319 12.44 0.28 15.70
N ARG A 320 13.16 1.33 16.10
CA ARG A 320 14.12 2.04 15.24
C ARG A 320 15.29 1.17 14.82
N THR A 321 15.85 0.38 15.74
CA THR A 321 16.96 -0.55 15.45
C THR A 321 16.54 -1.69 14.53
N LEU A 322 15.27 -2.13 14.64
CA LEU A 322 14.64 -3.11 13.77
C LEU A 322 14.14 -2.53 12.42
N GLY A 323 14.42 -1.27 12.11
CA GLY A 323 13.98 -0.63 10.87
C GLY A 323 12.47 -0.54 10.72
N CYS A 324 11.74 -0.46 11.83
CA CYS A 324 10.28 -0.44 11.89
C CYS A 324 9.71 0.59 12.89
N LEU A 325 10.41 1.71 13.08
CA LEU A 325 9.81 2.92 13.63
C LEU A 325 8.82 3.49 12.60
N ASP A 326 7.66 3.93 13.06
CA ASP A 326 6.63 4.62 12.26
C ASP A 326 6.24 3.95 10.93
N TYR A 327 6.18 2.60 10.94
CA TYR A 327 5.62 1.80 9.85
C TYR A 327 4.16 2.16 9.56
N ASP A 328 3.72 1.96 8.31
CA ASP A 328 2.39 2.38 7.88
C ASP A 328 1.25 1.58 8.55
N LYS A 329 0.40 2.30 9.29
CA LYS A 329 -0.72 1.75 10.07
C LYS A 329 -2.05 2.12 9.42
N ARG A 330 -3.02 1.19 9.45
CA ARG A 330 -4.39 1.42 8.95
C ARG A 330 -4.97 2.71 9.57
N PRO A 331 -5.64 3.60 8.80
CA PRO A 331 -6.10 4.89 9.33
C PRO A 331 -6.98 4.82 10.58
N SER A 332 -7.80 3.77 10.72
CA SER A 332 -8.66 3.56 11.90
C SER A 332 -7.88 3.17 13.16
N SER A 333 -6.86 2.31 13.06
CA SER A 333 -6.03 1.92 14.22
C SER A 333 -5.10 3.04 14.71
N ARG A 334 -5.09 4.20 14.05
CA ARG A 334 -4.46 5.44 14.55
C ARG A 334 -5.32 6.20 15.55
N ARG A 335 -6.57 5.81 15.79
CA ARG A 335 -7.50 6.48 16.72
C ARG A 335 -7.91 5.64 17.93
N GLN A 336 -8.17 4.35 17.75
CA GLN A 336 -8.42 3.39 18.84
C GLN A 336 -7.85 2.01 18.52
N ILE A 337 -7.32 1.33 19.54
CA ILE A 337 -7.05 -0.11 19.54
C ILE A 337 -7.77 -0.66 20.78
N ASP A 338 -8.81 -1.46 20.57
CA ASP A 338 -9.50 -2.15 21.65
C ASP A 338 -8.63 -3.33 22.14
N LEU A 339 -7.89 -3.09 23.23
CA LEU A 339 -7.03 -4.08 23.88
C LEU A 339 -7.80 -5.21 24.58
N THR A 340 -9.14 -5.23 24.52
CA THR A 340 -9.98 -6.29 25.10
C THR A 340 -10.42 -7.34 24.10
N GLN A 341 -10.30 -7.07 22.79
CA GLN A 341 -10.59 -8.03 21.72
C GLN A 341 -9.34 -8.86 21.39
N ASP A 342 -9.49 -10.19 21.33
CA ASP A 342 -8.40 -11.08 20.93
C ASP A 342 -8.07 -10.90 19.42
N GLU A 343 -6.78 -10.75 19.08
CA GLU A 343 -6.32 -10.54 17.70
C GLU A 343 -6.77 -11.66 16.76
N ASN A 344 -7.31 -11.31 15.58
CA ASN A 344 -7.67 -12.29 14.55
C ASN A 344 -6.43 -13.13 14.17
N PRO A 345 -6.45 -14.47 14.39
CA PRO A 345 -5.26 -15.32 14.23
C PRO A 345 -4.58 -15.26 12.86
N TYR A 346 -5.30 -14.84 11.81
CA TYR A 346 -4.73 -14.68 10.48
C TYR A 346 -3.64 -13.59 10.40
N TYR A 347 -3.64 -12.58 11.27
CA TYR A 347 -2.54 -11.60 11.35
C TYR A 347 -1.23 -12.28 11.77
N ALA A 348 -1.26 -13.04 12.86
CA ALA A 348 -0.12 -13.83 13.33
C ALA A 348 0.33 -14.87 12.29
N SER A 349 -0.62 -15.51 11.59
CA SER A 349 -0.32 -16.46 10.50
C SER A 349 0.43 -15.86 9.31
N LEU A 350 0.19 -14.58 8.98
CA LEU A 350 0.95 -13.85 7.97
C LEU A 350 2.26 -13.24 8.51
N GLY A 351 2.55 -13.37 9.81
CA GLY A 351 3.69 -12.71 10.45
C GLY A 351 3.53 -11.18 10.54
N ALA A 352 2.29 -10.70 10.69
CA ALA A 352 1.88 -9.29 10.72
C ALA A 352 1.14 -8.92 12.03
N LEU A 353 0.84 -7.64 12.22
CA LEU A 353 0.02 -7.12 13.32
C LEU A 353 -1.33 -6.61 12.82
N ALA A 354 -2.35 -6.65 13.68
CA ALA A 354 -3.70 -6.15 13.39
C ALA A 354 -3.79 -4.69 12.91
N ASP A 355 -2.80 -3.85 13.24
CA ASP A 355 -2.78 -2.41 12.91
C ASP A 355 -2.08 -2.06 11.59
N PHE A 356 -1.50 -3.04 10.88
CA PHE A 356 -0.84 -2.84 9.59
C PHE A 356 -1.78 -2.24 8.55
N SER A 357 -1.26 -1.39 7.65
CA SER A 357 -2.00 -1.02 6.45
C SER A 357 -2.19 -2.21 5.50
N ASP A 358 -3.11 -2.06 4.55
CA ASP A 358 -3.46 -3.13 3.62
C ASP A 358 -2.31 -3.47 2.65
N GLU A 359 -1.45 -2.50 2.31
CA GLU A 359 -0.21 -2.74 1.57
C GLU A 359 0.78 -3.59 2.37
N LEU A 360 0.96 -3.32 3.67
CA LEU A 360 1.86 -4.12 4.52
C LEU A 360 1.34 -5.55 4.76
N LEU A 361 0.02 -5.77 4.80
CA LEU A 361 -0.54 -7.12 4.78
C LEU A 361 -0.30 -7.81 3.43
N GLY A 362 -0.45 -7.08 2.32
CA GLY A 362 -0.09 -7.55 0.99
C GLY A 362 1.38 -7.98 0.90
N PHE A 363 2.29 -7.18 1.44
CA PHE A 363 3.73 -7.48 1.54
C PHE A 363 4.00 -8.69 2.45
N ALA A 364 3.37 -8.77 3.62
CA ALA A 364 3.53 -9.87 4.55
C ALA A 364 3.13 -11.21 3.92
N TYR A 365 2.00 -11.27 3.21
CA TYR A 365 1.60 -12.43 2.41
C TYR A 365 2.63 -12.80 1.34
N ASP A 366 3.14 -11.83 0.57
CA ASP A 366 4.12 -12.10 -0.50
C ASP A 366 5.45 -12.62 0.07
N ARG A 367 5.89 -12.09 1.22
CA ARG A 367 7.06 -12.60 1.94
C ARG A 367 6.82 -14.02 2.45
N GLN A 368 5.69 -14.28 3.11
CA GLN A 368 5.43 -15.58 3.72
C GLN A 368 5.28 -16.69 2.68
N ARG A 369 4.54 -16.46 1.59
CA ARG A 369 4.42 -17.40 0.46
C ARG A 369 5.74 -17.65 -0.29
N LEU A 370 6.69 -16.71 -0.25
CA LEU A 370 8.03 -16.88 -0.82
C LEU A 370 8.97 -17.67 0.10
N CYS A 371 8.80 -17.56 1.41
CA CYS A 371 9.64 -18.25 2.41
C CYS A 371 9.12 -19.66 2.74
N ASP A 372 7.81 -19.85 2.64
CA ASP A 372 7.08 -21.09 2.89
C ASP A 372 6.01 -21.28 1.78
N PRO A 373 6.41 -21.84 0.62
CA PRO A 373 5.51 -22.04 -0.51
C PRO A 373 4.54 -23.21 -0.33
N ASP A 374 4.83 -24.14 0.57
CA ASP A 374 3.98 -25.31 0.83
C ASP A 374 2.72 -24.92 1.63
N ASN A 375 2.84 -23.95 2.55
CA ASN A 375 1.69 -23.34 3.22
C ASN A 375 1.04 -22.18 2.45
N GLY A 376 1.45 -21.93 1.20
CA GLY A 376 0.90 -20.89 0.32
C GLY A 376 -0.65 -20.81 0.27
N PRO A 377 -1.39 -21.93 0.12
CA PRO A 377 -2.86 -21.93 0.17
C PRO A 377 -3.46 -21.43 1.48
N TYR A 378 -2.76 -21.64 2.60
CA TYR A 378 -3.19 -21.17 3.91
C TYR A 378 -2.94 -19.67 4.09
N TYR A 379 -1.80 -19.15 3.62
CA TYR A 379 -1.59 -17.69 3.60
C TYR A 379 -2.56 -16.98 2.66
N PHE A 380 -2.98 -17.65 1.57
CA PHE A 380 -3.99 -17.09 0.68
C PHE A 380 -5.39 -17.06 1.33
N GLU A 381 -5.74 -18.10 2.11
CA GLU A 381 -6.92 -18.08 2.99
C GLU A 381 -6.86 -16.95 4.02
N CYS A 382 -5.71 -16.78 4.69
CA CYS A 382 -5.49 -15.70 5.65
C CYS A 382 -5.71 -14.32 5.00
N LEU A 383 -5.14 -14.09 3.80
CA LEU A 383 -5.30 -12.83 3.07
C LEU A 383 -6.76 -12.59 2.67
N ARG A 384 -7.45 -13.60 2.13
CA ARG A 384 -8.85 -13.49 1.71
C ARG A 384 -9.78 -13.23 2.89
N SER A 385 -9.62 -13.95 3.99
CA SER A 385 -10.46 -13.71 5.18
C SER A 385 -10.09 -12.43 5.96
N LEU A 386 -8.87 -11.92 5.84
CA LEU A 386 -8.56 -10.56 6.30
C LEU A 386 -9.14 -9.47 5.39
N ALA A 387 -9.25 -9.70 4.07
CA ALA A 387 -9.97 -8.82 3.15
C ALA A 387 -11.47 -8.77 3.49
N GLU A 388 -12.10 -9.95 3.61
CA GLU A 388 -13.50 -10.14 4.05
C GLU A 388 -13.76 -9.41 5.38
N HIS A 389 -12.93 -9.67 6.40
CA HIS A 389 -13.11 -9.13 7.76
C HIS A 389 -12.79 -7.63 7.89
N ARG A 390 -11.84 -7.09 7.11
CA ARG A 390 -11.54 -5.65 7.10
C ARG A 390 -12.51 -4.83 6.25
N GLN A 391 -13.29 -5.47 5.37
CA GLN A 391 -14.01 -4.82 4.26
C GLN A 391 -13.08 -3.96 3.39
N SER A 392 -11.89 -4.50 3.09
CA SER A 392 -10.84 -3.78 2.34
C SER A 392 -10.93 -4.06 0.84
N GLU A 393 -11.24 -3.02 0.06
CA GLU A 393 -11.20 -3.08 -1.40
C GLU A 393 -9.79 -3.39 -1.95
N PRO A 394 -8.68 -2.76 -1.48
CA PRO A 394 -7.33 -3.11 -1.93
C PRO A 394 -6.95 -4.59 -1.67
N LEU A 395 -7.27 -5.14 -0.50
CA LEU A 395 -7.02 -6.55 -0.21
C LEU A 395 -7.93 -7.47 -1.05
N SER A 396 -9.18 -7.09 -1.26
CA SER A 396 -10.13 -7.85 -2.09
C SER A 396 -9.69 -7.88 -3.55
N THR A 397 -9.19 -6.75 -4.06
CA THR A 397 -8.60 -6.63 -5.41
C THR A 397 -7.35 -7.50 -5.54
N LYS A 398 -6.46 -7.47 -4.54
CA LYS A 398 -5.29 -8.37 -4.52
C LYS A 398 -5.70 -9.84 -4.45
N ALA A 399 -6.73 -10.18 -3.67
CA ALA A 399 -7.23 -11.55 -3.57
C ALA A 399 -7.81 -12.04 -4.91
N ALA A 400 -8.71 -11.27 -5.54
CA ALA A 400 -9.29 -11.59 -6.85
C ALA A 400 -8.23 -11.68 -7.96
N MET A 401 -7.22 -10.80 -7.94
CA MET A 401 -6.06 -10.90 -8.83
C MET A 401 -5.33 -12.24 -8.65
N LEU A 402 -5.06 -12.65 -7.41
CA LEU A 402 -4.39 -13.92 -7.11
C LEU A 402 -5.24 -15.14 -7.51
N GLU A 403 -6.56 -15.10 -7.34
CA GLU A 403 -7.47 -16.15 -7.85
C GLU A 403 -7.43 -16.23 -9.38
N SER A 404 -7.42 -15.11 -10.09
CA SER A 404 -7.25 -15.09 -11.55
C SER A 404 -5.88 -15.61 -12.02
N GLN A 405 -4.85 -15.49 -11.17
CA GLN A 405 -3.52 -16.10 -11.34
C GLN A 405 -3.48 -17.57 -10.88
N GLY A 406 -4.64 -18.20 -10.67
CA GLY A 406 -4.76 -19.61 -10.29
C GLY A 406 -4.28 -19.93 -8.89
N GLN A 407 -4.25 -18.96 -7.96
CA GLN A 407 -4.10 -19.29 -6.54
C GLN A 407 -5.40 -19.88 -5.98
N ILE A 408 -5.24 -20.76 -5.01
CA ILE A 408 -6.31 -21.56 -4.40
C ILE A 408 -6.08 -21.50 -2.88
N SER A 409 -7.13 -21.25 -2.09
CA SER A 409 -7.04 -21.24 -0.63
C SER A 409 -7.33 -22.62 -0.03
N SER A 410 -6.91 -22.88 1.21
CA SER A 410 -7.25 -24.15 1.89
C SER A 410 -8.77 -24.35 2.04
N ARG A 411 -9.57 -23.28 2.16
CA ARG A 411 -11.04 -23.30 2.11
C ARG A 411 -11.56 -23.95 0.82
N ASP A 412 -10.98 -23.59 -0.32
CA ASP A 412 -11.41 -24.11 -1.64
C ASP A 412 -10.96 -25.57 -1.84
N ILE A 413 -9.79 -25.94 -1.31
CA ILE A 413 -9.26 -27.32 -1.32
C ILE A 413 -10.14 -28.24 -0.46
N ALA A 414 -10.48 -27.80 0.75
CA ALA A 414 -11.35 -28.54 1.67
C ALA A 414 -12.74 -28.77 1.03
N GLN A 415 -13.35 -27.72 0.48
CA GLN A 415 -14.62 -27.81 -0.24
C GLN A 415 -14.54 -28.72 -1.47
N ALA A 416 -13.41 -28.77 -2.18
CA ALA A 416 -13.25 -29.66 -3.33
C ALA A 416 -13.22 -31.15 -2.92
N TYR A 417 -12.53 -31.50 -1.83
CA TYR A 417 -12.58 -32.87 -1.28
C TYR A 417 -13.99 -33.20 -0.74
N GLU A 418 -14.58 -32.30 0.05
CA GLU A 418 -15.92 -32.48 0.63
C GLU A 418 -17.01 -32.65 -0.44
N TYR A 419 -16.93 -31.89 -1.53
CA TYR A 419 -17.80 -32.04 -2.70
C TYR A 419 -17.81 -33.48 -3.23
N PHE A 420 -16.64 -34.13 -3.32
CA PHE A 420 -16.53 -35.54 -3.72
C PHE A 420 -16.90 -36.55 -2.61
N GLY A 421 -17.26 -36.10 -1.40
CA GLY A 421 -17.50 -36.96 -0.23
C GLY A 421 -16.20 -37.53 0.36
N LEU A 422 -15.06 -36.91 0.04
CA LEU A 422 -13.75 -37.28 0.54
C LEU A 422 -13.43 -36.49 1.82
N ARG A 423 -12.46 -36.97 2.60
CA ARG A 423 -12.00 -36.24 3.79
C ARG A 423 -11.39 -34.89 3.37
N ALA A 424 -11.82 -33.80 3.99
CA ALA A 424 -11.33 -32.44 3.72
C ALA A 424 -9.82 -32.25 3.93
N ASP A 425 -9.16 -33.13 4.69
CA ASP A 425 -7.71 -33.13 4.91
C ASP A 425 -6.90 -33.82 3.79
N GLY A 426 -7.58 -34.49 2.83
CA GLY A 426 -6.94 -35.23 1.75
C GLY A 426 -6.08 -36.42 2.18
N SER A 427 -6.09 -36.79 3.46
CA SER A 427 -5.09 -37.69 4.05
C SER A 427 -5.39 -39.17 3.77
N GLY A 428 -4.32 -39.96 3.61
CA GLY A 428 -4.40 -41.42 3.41
C GLY A 428 -5.01 -41.90 2.09
N MET A 429 -5.40 -41.00 1.18
CA MET A 429 -6.01 -41.33 -0.11
C MET A 429 -4.99 -41.33 -1.25
N GLU A 430 -5.04 -42.37 -2.10
CA GLU A 430 -4.26 -42.45 -3.35
C GLU A 430 -4.96 -41.68 -4.48
N ASP A 431 -4.18 -41.17 -5.44
CA ASP A 431 -4.69 -40.36 -6.55
C ASP A 431 -5.69 -41.13 -7.43
N ASP A 432 -5.46 -42.43 -7.64
CA ASP A 432 -6.33 -43.27 -8.46
C ASP A 432 -7.70 -43.54 -7.79
N TYR A 433 -7.78 -43.48 -6.46
CA TYR A 433 -9.05 -43.51 -5.72
C TYR A 433 -9.86 -42.21 -5.93
N ILE A 434 -9.20 -41.05 -5.85
CA ILE A 434 -9.82 -39.74 -6.13
C ILE A 434 -10.36 -39.69 -7.57
N ILE A 435 -9.54 -40.15 -8.53
CA ILE A 435 -9.93 -40.28 -9.94
C ILE A 435 -11.09 -41.28 -10.12
N GLY A 436 -11.13 -42.35 -9.34
CA GLY A 436 -12.23 -43.32 -9.32
C GLY A 436 -13.55 -42.70 -8.85
N THR A 437 -13.54 -41.99 -7.71
CA THR A 437 -14.72 -41.28 -7.18
C THR A 437 -15.28 -40.25 -8.17
N TYR A 438 -14.41 -39.50 -8.84
CA TYR A 438 -14.81 -38.60 -9.93
C TYR A 438 -15.42 -39.35 -11.12
N LYS A 439 -14.81 -40.46 -11.56
CA LYS A 439 -15.27 -41.27 -12.70
C LYS A 439 -16.63 -41.95 -12.47
N SER A 440 -16.98 -42.30 -11.22
CA SER A 440 -18.35 -42.74 -10.91
C SER A 440 -19.32 -41.59 -11.07
N ARG A 441 -19.10 -40.50 -10.30
CA ARG A 441 -20.05 -39.38 -10.22
C ARG A 441 -20.33 -38.69 -11.55
N ILE A 442 -19.36 -38.63 -12.46
CA ILE A 442 -19.57 -38.05 -13.80
C ILE A 442 -20.44 -38.95 -14.69
N ALA A 443 -20.48 -40.27 -14.45
CA ALA A 443 -21.43 -41.18 -15.10
C ALA A 443 -22.83 -41.06 -14.46
N ASP A 444 -22.89 -40.90 -13.13
CA ASP A 444 -24.13 -40.77 -12.37
C ASP A 444 -24.84 -39.42 -12.60
N ALA A 445 -24.08 -38.32 -12.76
CA ALA A 445 -24.59 -36.96 -12.95
C ALA A 445 -23.82 -36.15 -14.04
N PRO A 446 -23.91 -36.52 -15.34
CA PRO A 446 -23.14 -35.87 -16.41
C PRO A 446 -23.35 -34.35 -16.53
N ARG A 447 -24.53 -33.83 -16.13
CA ARG A 447 -24.85 -32.40 -16.14
C ARG A 447 -23.96 -31.55 -15.21
N GLN A 448 -23.30 -32.16 -14.24
CA GLN A 448 -22.37 -31.49 -13.31
C GLN A 448 -20.89 -31.61 -13.73
N GLN A 449 -20.60 -32.19 -14.91
CA GLN A 449 -19.24 -32.44 -15.41
C GLN A 449 -18.29 -31.23 -15.29
N THR A 450 -18.76 -30.01 -15.60
CA THR A 450 -17.93 -28.81 -15.57
C THR A 450 -17.48 -28.44 -14.15
N GLU A 451 -18.40 -28.48 -13.17
CA GLU A 451 -18.08 -28.22 -11.76
C GLU A 451 -17.21 -29.34 -11.20
N MET A 452 -17.55 -30.60 -11.46
CA MET A 452 -16.76 -31.77 -11.05
C MET A 452 -15.31 -31.67 -11.55
N ARG A 453 -15.09 -31.25 -12.80
CA ARG A 453 -13.74 -31.06 -13.36
C ARG A 453 -12.98 -29.94 -12.65
N GLU A 454 -13.63 -28.84 -12.30
CA GLU A 454 -12.99 -27.74 -11.57
C GLU A 454 -12.62 -28.14 -10.13
N LYS A 455 -13.50 -28.82 -9.40
CA LYS A 455 -13.15 -29.39 -8.07
C LYS A 455 -12.01 -30.41 -8.18
N LEU A 456 -11.98 -31.23 -9.25
CA LEU A 456 -10.87 -32.16 -9.49
C LEU A 456 -9.55 -31.43 -9.83
N ARG A 457 -9.61 -30.34 -10.62
CA ARG A 457 -8.46 -29.47 -10.93
C ARG A 457 -7.87 -28.87 -9.66
N ILE A 458 -8.72 -28.38 -8.76
CA ILE A 458 -8.32 -27.84 -7.44
C ILE A 458 -7.55 -28.90 -6.63
N ILE A 459 -8.08 -30.12 -6.52
CA ILE A 459 -7.40 -31.23 -5.80
C ILE A 459 -6.08 -31.59 -6.48
N GLY A 460 -6.05 -31.70 -7.81
CA GLY A 460 -4.84 -32.04 -8.57
C GLY A 460 -3.74 -30.99 -8.43
N GLN A 461 -4.09 -29.71 -8.39
CA GLN A 461 -3.15 -28.62 -8.15
C GLN A 461 -2.64 -28.64 -6.69
N ALA A 462 -3.52 -28.80 -5.71
CA ALA A 462 -3.18 -28.88 -4.29
C ALA A 462 -2.23 -30.05 -3.96
N ARG A 463 -2.47 -31.22 -4.56
CA ARG A 463 -1.64 -32.43 -4.37
C ARG A 463 -0.36 -32.43 -5.21
N ARG A 464 -0.15 -31.44 -6.09
CA ARG A 464 0.88 -31.43 -7.14
C ARG A 464 0.85 -32.70 -8.02
N SER A 465 -0.34 -33.26 -8.22
CA SER A 465 -0.55 -34.53 -8.94
C SER A 465 -0.83 -34.33 -10.42
N GLU A 466 0.15 -34.66 -11.26
CA GLU A 466 -0.01 -34.66 -12.73
C GLU A 466 -1.12 -35.61 -13.19
N LYS A 467 -1.29 -36.77 -12.53
CA LYS A 467 -2.37 -37.73 -12.82
C LYS A 467 -3.75 -37.08 -12.71
N ILE A 468 -4.02 -36.41 -11.59
CA ILE A 468 -5.33 -35.80 -11.31
C ILE A 468 -5.54 -34.60 -12.22
N GLN A 469 -4.51 -33.77 -12.43
CA GLN A 469 -4.56 -32.63 -13.36
C GLN A 469 -4.85 -33.08 -14.79
N TYR A 470 -4.25 -34.16 -15.28
CA TYR A 470 -4.49 -34.71 -16.62
C TYR A 470 -5.94 -35.21 -16.81
N VAL A 471 -6.53 -35.84 -15.79
CA VAL A 471 -7.94 -36.26 -15.83
C VAL A 471 -8.88 -35.05 -15.84
N ALA A 472 -8.55 -34.00 -15.08
CA ALA A 472 -9.30 -32.74 -15.10
C ALA A 472 -9.19 -32.03 -16.46
N SER A 473 -8.00 -31.96 -17.07
CA SER A 473 -7.67 -31.18 -18.28
C SER A 473 -8.24 -31.70 -19.60
N ASN A 474 -9.17 -32.66 -19.57
CA ASN A 474 -9.98 -33.11 -20.70
C ASN A 474 -9.18 -33.53 -21.96
N THR A 475 -7.94 -34.01 -21.78
CA THR A 475 -6.99 -34.19 -22.88
C THR A 475 -7.16 -35.55 -23.58
N VAL A 476 -7.52 -35.53 -24.86
CA VAL A 476 -7.70 -36.71 -25.71
C VAL A 476 -6.37 -37.13 -26.34
N THR A 477 -5.95 -38.39 -26.17
CA THR A 477 -4.66 -38.89 -26.70
C THR A 477 -4.74 -40.24 -27.42
N THR A 478 -5.89 -40.91 -27.45
CA THR A 478 -6.09 -42.20 -28.14
C THR A 478 -7.35 -42.22 -29.00
N TYR A 479 -7.40 -43.12 -29.98
CA TYR A 479 -8.51 -43.21 -30.94
C TYR A 479 -9.87 -43.51 -30.31
N GLU A 480 -9.90 -44.41 -29.33
CA GLU A 480 -11.13 -44.79 -28.61
C GLU A 480 -11.63 -43.64 -27.73
N GLN A 481 -10.73 -42.90 -27.09
CA GLN A 481 -11.08 -41.67 -26.37
C GLN A 481 -11.58 -40.57 -27.32
N ALA A 482 -10.97 -40.43 -28.50
CA ALA A 482 -11.36 -39.41 -29.48
C ALA A 482 -12.77 -39.64 -30.04
N LEU A 483 -13.11 -40.89 -30.36
CA LEU A 483 -14.47 -41.26 -30.73
C LEU A 483 -15.45 -41.02 -29.57
N THR A 484 -15.13 -41.53 -28.37
CA THR A 484 -15.98 -41.39 -27.17
C THR A 484 -16.26 -39.93 -26.81
N TRP A 485 -15.24 -39.05 -26.90
CA TRP A 485 -15.36 -37.62 -26.58
C TRP A 485 -16.23 -36.86 -27.58
N LEU A 486 -16.20 -37.25 -28.86
CA LEU A 486 -17.09 -36.72 -29.90
C LEU A 486 -18.50 -37.35 -29.87
N GLY A 487 -18.76 -38.36 -29.04
CA GLY A 487 -20.01 -39.12 -29.08
C GLY A 487 -20.15 -40.02 -30.32
N ALA A 488 -19.03 -40.34 -30.99
CA ALA A 488 -18.97 -41.15 -32.18
C ALA A 488 -18.55 -42.61 -31.87
N ASP A 489 -18.76 -43.50 -32.83
CA ASP A 489 -18.31 -44.90 -32.75
C ASP A 489 -17.38 -45.29 -33.92
N ASN A 490 -17.03 -46.58 -33.99
CA ASN A 490 -16.20 -47.13 -35.06
C ASN A 490 -16.84 -46.98 -36.46
N GLN A 491 -18.16 -47.05 -36.56
CA GLN A 491 -18.91 -47.11 -37.83
C GLN A 491 -19.37 -45.73 -38.34
N THR A 492 -19.42 -44.73 -37.44
CA THR A 492 -19.80 -43.34 -37.71
C THR A 492 -18.95 -42.77 -38.84
N ALA A 493 -19.56 -42.43 -39.99
CA ALA A 493 -18.84 -41.95 -41.18
C ALA A 493 -18.19 -40.57 -40.96
N ASP A 494 -17.12 -40.29 -41.71
CA ASP A 494 -16.27 -39.11 -41.49
C ASP A 494 -17.00 -37.76 -41.61
N GLU A 495 -18.06 -37.68 -42.43
CA GLU A 495 -18.91 -36.49 -42.55
C GLU A 495 -19.57 -36.16 -41.20
N PHE A 496 -20.15 -37.16 -40.53
CA PHE A 496 -20.74 -37.02 -39.20
C PHE A 496 -19.71 -36.74 -38.10
N ILE A 497 -18.46 -37.22 -38.25
CA ILE A 497 -17.36 -36.86 -37.32
C ILE A 497 -17.11 -35.35 -37.34
N VAL A 498 -17.21 -34.69 -38.51
CA VAL A 498 -17.10 -33.22 -38.57
C VAL A 498 -18.29 -32.56 -37.88
N SER A 499 -19.51 -32.99 -38.15
CA SER A 499 -20.71 -32.39 -37.54
C SER A 499 -20.70 -32.51 -36.01
N LEU A 500 -20.29 -33.67 -35.47
CA LEU A 500 -20.10 -33.87 -34.03
C LEU A 500 -18.99 -32.97 -33.45
N ALA A 501 -17.87 -32.81 -34.16
CA ALA A 501 -16.81 -31.89 -33.75
C ALA A 501 -17.25 -30.41 -33.80
N THR A 502 -18.08 -30.03 -34.78
CA THR A 502 -18.63 -28.68 -34.91
C THR A 502 -19.67 -28.37 -33.82
N ILE A 503 -20.48 -29.35 -33.40
CA ILE A 503 -21.34 -29.23 -32.22
C ILE A 503 -20.47 -28.97 -30.97
N LYS A 504 -19.43 -29.79 -30.74
CA LYS A 504 -18.51 -29.59 -29.59
C LYS A 504 -17.74 -28.27 -29.64
N LEU A 505 -17.42 -27.75 -30.83
CA LEU A 505 -16.84 -26.41 -31.01
C LEU A 505 -17.81 -25.27 -30.64
N SER A 506 -19.12 -25.49 -30.73
CA SER A 506 -20.13 -24.49 -30.35
C SER A 506 -20.39 -24.43 -28.83
N GLU A 507 -20.06 -25.49 -28.10
CA GLU A 507 -20.29 -25.58 -26.64
C GLU A 507 -19.27 -24.77 -25.81
N GLY A 508 -18.07 -24.47 -26.33
CA GLY A 508 -17.12 -23.60 -25.61
C GLY A 508 -15.74 -23.43 -26.27
N LYS A 509 -15.15 -22.24 -26.09
CA LYS A 509 -13.80 -21.91 -26.60
C LYS A 509 -12.65 -22.75 -25.99
N ALA A 510 -12.85 -23.33 -24.81
CA ALA A 510 -11.86 -24.19 -24.17
C ALA A 510 -11.64 -25.49 -24.97
N ASP A 511 -12.71 -26.04 -25.54
CA ASP A 511 -12.71 -27.33 -26.21
C ASP A 511 -12.23 -27.28 -27.68
N GLU A 512 -11.96 -26.09 -28.25
CA GLU A 512 -11.46 -25.99 -29.64
C GLU A 512 -10.17 -26.79 -29.87
N LYS A 513 -9.22 -26.70 -28.92
CA LYS A 513 -7.96 -27.45 -29.02
C LYS A 513 -8.19 -28.95 -28.89
N ILE A 514 -9.20 -29.37 -28.13
CA ILE A 514 -9.51 -30.77 -27.85
C ILE A 514 -10.28 -31.39 -29.03
N ALA A 515 -11.27 -30.68 -29.58
CA ALA A 515 -12.02 -31.10 -30.77
C ALA A 515 -11.11 -31.26 -32.00
N ARG A 516 -10.22 -30.28 -32.25
CA ARG A 516 -9.22 -30.37 -33.34
C ARG A 516 -8.25 -31.53 -33.13
N GLU A 517 -7.85 -31.82 -31.89
CA GLU A 517 -6.97 -32.96 -31.57
C GLU A 517 -7.68 -34.31 -31.71
N ALA A 518 -8.92 -34.44 -31.22
CA ALA A 518 -9.72 -35.65 -31.39
C ALA A 518 -9.94 -35.98 -32.87
N VAL A 519 -10.29 -34.99 -33.69
CA VAL A 519 -10.43 -35.16 -35.14
C VAL A 519 -9.07 -35.48 -35.80
N ARG A 520 -7.94 -34.92 -35.34
CA ARG A 520 -6.60 -35.29 -35.82
C ARG A 520 -6.32 -36.78 -35.61
N ILE A 521 -6.52 -37.28 -34.39
CA ILE A 521 -6.29 -38.68 -34.02
C ILE A 521 -7.17 -39.63 -34.86
N ILE A 522 -8.45 -39.28 -35.07
CA ILE A 522 -9.36 -40.06 -35.92
C ILE A 522 -8.90 -40.02 -37.39
N ALA A 523 -8.57 -38.85 -37.91
CA ALA A 523 -8.16 -38.66 -39.30
C ALA A 523 -6.85 -39.39 -39.65
N ASP A 524 -5.89 -39.46 -38.72
CA ASP A 524 -4.66 -40.22 -38.88
C ASP A 524 -4.90 -41.74 -38.78
N LYS A 525 -5.74 -42.20 -37.84
CA LYS A 525 -6.08 -43.63 -37.70
C LYS A 525 -6.87 -44.17 -38.90
N ARG A 526 -7.88 -43.42 -39.36
CA ARG A 526 -8.72 -43.77 -40.52
C ARG A 526 -8.06 -43.45 -41.87
N LYS A 527 -6.97 -42.68 -41.89
CA LYS A 527 -6.32 -42.11 -43.08
C LYS A 527 -7.26 -41.23 -43.93
N SER A 528 -8.22 -40.58 -43.28
CA SER A 528 -9.24 -39.76 -43.95
C SER A 528 -8.64 -38.49 -44.54
N GLN A 529 -8.80 -38.27 -45.85
CA GLN A 529 -8.38 -37.03 -46.48
C GLN A 529 -9.40 -35.90 -46.27
N GLY A 530 -10.69 -36.22 -46.08
CA GLY A 530 -11.74 -35.25 -45.79
C GLY A 530 -11.50 -34.55 -44.45
N LEU A 531 -11.33 -35.34 -43.37
CA LEU A 531 -11.02 -34.80 -42.04
C LEU A 531 -9.69 -34.01 -42.02
N LYS A 532 -8.68 -34.45 -42.78
CA LYS A 532 -7.39 -33.73 -42.93
C LYS A 532 -7.49 -32.44 -43.73
N ASN A 533 -8.52 -32.28 -44.56
CA ASN A 533 -8.81 -31.04 -45.24
C ASN A 533 -9.61 -30.10 -44.31
N TRP A 534 -10.64 -30.60 -43.62
CA TRP A 534 -11.39 -29.83 -42.62
C TRP A 534 -10.49 -29.25 -41.52
N LEU A 535 -9.52 -30.01 -41.01
CA LEU A 535 -8.53 -29.51 -40.04
C LEU A 535 -7.68 -28.34 -40.54
N LYS A 536 -7.63 -28.10 -41.86
CA LYS A 536 -6.92 -26.98 -42.51
C LYS A 536 -7.84 -25.85 -42.97
N THR A 537 -9.10 -26.13 -43.32
CA THR A 537 -10.04 -25.18 -43.95
C THR A 537 -11.25 -24.81 -43.10
N GLY A 538 -11.55 -25.58 -42.05
CA GLY A 538 -12.68 -25.38 -41.12
C GLY A 538 -14.06 -25.73 -41.67
N HIS A 539 -14.18 -26.17 -42.92
CA HIS A 539 -15.46 -26.30 -43.63
C HIS A 539 -15.57 -27.63 -44.38
N THR A 540 -16.80 -28.15 -44.47
CA THR A 540 -17.23 -29.26 -45.34
C THR A 540 -18.34 -28.76 -46.26
N GLU A 541 -18.45 -29.31 -47.47
CA GLU A 541 -19.53 -28.96 -48.40
C GLU A 541 -20.78 -29.80 -48.11
N GLU A 542 -21.90 -29.16 -47.80
CA GLU A 542 -23.22 -29.80 -47.62
C GLU A 542 -24.36 -28.99 -48.28
N VAL A 543 -25.50 -29.65 -48.45
CA VAL A 543 -26.56 -29.34 -49.43
C VAL A 543 -27.41 -28.11 -49.05
N ASP A 544 -27.89 -27.38 -50.06
CA ASP A 544 -28.72 -26.19 -49.91
C ASP A 544 -30.23 -26.48 -49.70
N MET A 545 -30.87 -25.60 -48.92
CA MET A 545 -32.32 -25.56 -48.70
C MET A 545 -33.04 -24.75 -49.80
N ASP A 546 -34.25 -25.16 -50.18
CA ASP A 546 -35.06 -24.41 -51.14
C ASP A 546 -35.49 -23.03 -50.61
N VAL A 547 -35.39 -22.02 -51.47
CA VAL A 547 -35.66 -20.63 -51.13
C VAL A 547 -37.16 -20.38 -50.87
N GLY A 548 -38.06 -21.11 -51.54
CA GLY A 548 -39.50 -21.04 -51.26
C GLY A 548 -39.85 -21.51 -49.86
N GLN A 549 -39.24 -22.61 -49.42
CA GLN A 549 -39.37 -23.09 -48.04
C GLN A 549 -38.75 -22.11 -47.03
N ALA A 550 -37.61 -21.51 -47.35
CA ALA A 550 -36.90 -20.61 -46.46
C ALA A 550 -37.72 -19.37 -46.02
N TYR A 551 -38.33 -18.64 -46.97
CA TYR A 551 -39.20 -17.51 -46.65
C TYR A 551 -40.43 -17.94 -45.83
N SER A 552 -41.05 -19.07 -46.21
CA SER A 552 -42.19 -19.62 -45.47
C SER A 552 -41.81 -20.01 -44.04
N ARG A 553 -40.60 -20.54 -43.80
CA ARG A 553 -40.11 -20.93 -42.47
C ARG A 553 -39.89 -19.74 -41.54
N LEU A 554 -39.42 -18.60 -42.06
CA LEU A 554 -39.36 -17.34 -41.30
C LEU A 554 -40.73 -16.62 -41.21
N GLY A 555 -41.75 -17.09 -41.93
CA GLY A 555 -43.07 -16.45 -41.99
C GLY A 555 -43.06 -15.11 -42.74
N ILE A 556 -42.20 -14.98 -43.75
CA ILE A 556 -42.00 -13.76 -44.52
C ILE A 556 -42.68 -13.92 -45.88
N ASP A 557 -43.92 -13.42 -45.98
CA ASP A 557 -44.70 -13.47 -47.23
C ASP A 557 -44.19 -12.49 -48.30
N ASP A 558 -43.56 -11.39 -47.90
CA ASP A 558 -42.97 -10.38 -48.79
C ASP A 558 -41.45 -10.56 -48.94
N ARG A 559 -41.00 -11.01 -50.12
CA ARG A 559 -39.57 -11.17 -50.42
C ARG A 559 -38.83 -9.84 -50.59
N THR A 560 -39.52 -8.70 -50.68
CA THR A 560 -38.89 -7.39 -50.91
C THR A 560 -38.37 -6.70 -49.65
N LEU A 561 -38.64 -7.26 -48.46
CA LEU A 561 -38.11 -6.74 -47.18
C LEU A 561 -36.58 -6.59 -47.18
N ASP A 562 -36.09 -5.62 -46.43
CA ASP A 562 -34.67 -5.37 -46.23
C ASP A 562 -34.01 -6.39 -45.28
N ASP A 563 -32.68 -6.43 -45.31
CA ASP A 563 -31.88 -7.38 -44.54
C ASP A 563 -32.01 -7.20 -43.01
N ASP A 564 -32.23 -5.98 -42.52
CA ASP A 564 -32.30 -5.70 -41.09
C ASP A 564 -33.65 -6.12 -40.51
N THR A 565 -34.73 -5.89 -41.25
CA THR A 565 -36.05 -6.47 -40.97
C THR A 565 -36.00 -8.00 -40.99
N ILE A 566 -35.34 -8.62 -41.98
CA ILE A 566 -35.21 -10.09 -42.06
C ILE A 566 -34.42 -10.67 -40.87
N LEU A 567 -33.32 -10.03 -40.47
CA LEU A 567 -32.56 -10.41 -39.28
C LEU A 567 -33.35 -10.22 -37.98
N THR A 568 -34.22 -9.20 -37.92
CA THR A 568 -35.14 -8.98 -36.81
C THR A 568 -36.20 -10.08 -36.73
N THR A 569 -36.85 -10.43 -37.85
CA THR A 569 -37.82 -11.53 -37.92
C THR A 569 -37.19 -12.89 -37.57
N PHE A 570 -35.97 -13.15 -38.04
CA PHE A 570 -35.20 -14.33 -37.64
C PHE A 570 -34.96 -14.36 -36.12
N SER A 571 -34.53 -13.24 -35.53
CA SER A 571 -34.21 -13.17 -34.10
C SER A 571 -35.45 -13.43 -33.23
N LEU A 572 -36.58 -12.79 -33.57
CA LEU A 572 -37.87 -13.02 -32.90
C LEU A 572 -38.31 -14.50 -33.02
N ARG A 573 -38.15 -15.12 -34.20
CA ARG A 573 -38.47 -16.56 -34.37
C ARG A 573 -37.55 -17.50 -33.61
N VAL A 574 -36.31 -17.09 -33.31
CA VAL A 574 -35.40 -17.86 -32.44
C VAL A 574 -35.77 -17.70 -30.95
N GLU A 575 -36.36 -16.57 -30.56
CA GLU A 575 -36.93 -16.38 -29.21
C GLU A 575 -38.25 -17.14 -29.03
N ASP A 576 -39.13 -17.16 -30.04
CA ASP A 576 -40.40 -17.91 -30.03
C ASP A 576 -40.22 -19.44 -30.15
N GLU A 577 -39.33 -19.90 -31.05
CA GLU A 577 -39.15 -21.32 -31.41
C GLU A 577 -37.67 -21.79 -31.30
N PRO A 578 -37.02 -21.67 -30.13
CA PRO A 578 -35.58 -21.93 -29.96
C PRO A 578 -35.16 -23.37 -30.28
N GLU A 579 -36.05 -24.35 -30.10
CA GLU A 579 -35.80 -25.76 -30.46
C GLU A 579 -35.56 -25.96 -31.97
N GLN A 580 -35.99 -25.00 -32.80
CA GLN A 580 -35.99 -25.06 -34.26
C GLN A 580 -34.89 -24.18 -34.89
N LEU A 581 -33.98 -23.63 -34.07
CA LEU A 581 -32.86 -22.77 -34.44
C LEU A 581 -32.07 -23.24 -35.68
N ASN A 582 -31.81 -24.54 -35.81
CA ASN A 582 -31.04 -25.09 -36.93
C ASN A 582 -31.77 -24.94 -38.27
N GLU A 583 -33.09 -25.11 -38.30
CA GLU A 583 -33.89 -24.92 -39.51
C GLU A 583 -34.08 -23.43 -39.84
N LEU A 584 -34.33 -22.60 -38.82
CA LEU A 584 -34.41 -21.14 -38.98
C LEU A 584 -33.08 -20.57 -39.54
N ARG A 585 -31.93 -21.09 -39.07
CA ARG A 585 -30.60 -20.69 -39.52
C ARG A 585 -30.28 -21.18 -40.94
N ALA A 586 -30.78 -22.36 -41.32
CA ALA A 586 -30.69 -22.85 -42.69
C ALA A 586 -31.57 -22.02 -43.65
N ALA A 587 -32.79 -21.63 -43.23
CA ALA A 587 -33.66 -20.74 -43.98
C ALA A 587 -33.01 -19.35 -44.20
N LEU A 588 -32.46 -18.75 -43.13
CA LEU A 588 -31.72 -17.49 -43.23
C LEU A 588 -30.51 -17.59 -44.18
N LYS A 589 -29.80 -18.72 -44.18
CA LYS A 589 -28.69 -18.99 -45.12
C LYS A 589 -29.14 -19.07 -46.58
N ALA A 590 -30.29 -19.69 -46.86
CA ALA A 590 -30.86 -19.74 -48.21
C ALA A 590 -31.32 -18.35 -48.71
N ILE A 591 -31.94 -17.55 -47.83
CA ILE A 591 -32.35 -16.16 -48.15
C ILE A 591 -31.12 -15.27 -48.38
N GLY A 592 -30.10 -15.37 -47.53
CA GLY A 592 -28.84 -14.64 -47.70
C GLY A 592 -28.14 -14.96 -49.03
N LYS A 593 -28.18 -16.23 -49.46
CA LYS A 593 -27.72 -16.67 -50.79
C LYS A 593 -28.55 -16.08 -51.94
N GLU A 594 -29.89 -16.14 -51.89
CA GLU A 594 -30.75 -15.56 -52.94
C GLU A 594 -30.49 -14.05 -53.10
N LYS A 595 -30.43 -13.31 -51.98
CA LYS A 595 -30.22 -11.86 -51.99
C LYS A 595 -28.77 -11.43 -52.20
N SER A 596 -27.81 -12.34 -52.16
CA SER A 596 -26.37 -12.03 -52.10
C SER A 596 -26.04 -11.05 -50.97
N SER A 597 -26.70 -11.19 -49.82
CA SER A 597 -26.61 -10.24 -48.70
C SER A 597 -25.37 -10.49 -47.85
N TYR A 598 -24.40 -9.58 -47.96
CA TYR A 598 -23.24 -9.53 -47.07
C TYR A 598 -23.63 -9.29 -45.59
N LYS A 599 -24.75 -8.59 -45.31
CA LYS A 599 -25.26 -8.42 -43.94
C LYS A 599 -25.67 -9.75 -43.33
N ILE A 600 -26.50 -10.52 -44.04
CA ILE A 600 -27.00 -11.82 -43.58
C ILE A 600 -25.87 -12.84 -43.49
N GLU A 601 -24.97 -12.86 -44.49
CA GLU A 601 -23.79 -13.74 -44.48
C GLU A 601 -22.83 -13.41 -43.31
N SER A 602 -22.55 -12.13 -43.05
CA SER A 602 -21.72 -11.70 -41.90
C SER A 602 -22.35 -12.09 -40.56
N PHE A 603 -23.66 -11.91 -40.39
CA PHE A 603 -24.39 -12.33 -39.18
C PHE A 603 -24.32 -13.85 -38.96
N LEU A 604 -24.56 -14.64 -40.02
CA LEU A 604 -24.46 -16.10 -39.97
C LEU A 604 -23.05 -16.56 -39.55
N ASN A 605 -22.01 -15.89 -40.05
CA ASN A 605 -20.61 -16.24 -39.78
C ASN A 605 -20.10 -15.76 -38.41
N THR A 606 -20.58 -14.64 -37.89
CA THR A 606 -20.06 -14.03 -36.64
C THR A 606 -20.90 -14.31 -35.39
N GLY A 607 -22.18 -14.69 -35.55
CA GLY A 607 -23.09 -14.93 -34.42
C GLY A 607 -23.46 -13.68 -33.62
N LYS A 608 -23.06 -12.50 -34.09
CA LYS A 608 -23.50 -11.19 -33.60
C LYS A 608 -24.24 -10.49 -34.73
N MET A 609 -25.21 -9.64 -34.39
CA MET A 609 -25.51 -8.54 -35.30
C MET A 609 -24.22 -7.75 -35.49
N SER A 610 -23.91 -7.38 -36.73
CA SER A 610 -22.89 -6.38 -36.97
C SER A 610 -23.37 -5.13 -36.25
N GLU A 611 -22.70 -4.76 -35.15
CA GLU A 611 -22.86 -3.43 -34.55
C GLU A 611 -22.47 -2.43 -35.64
N GLN A 612 -23.48 -1.95 -36.36
CA GLN A 612 -23.37 -0.71 -37.11
C GLN A 612 -23.29 0.39 -36.06
N PHE A 613 -22.09 0.57 -35.50
CA PHE A 613 -21.65 1.87 -35.01
C PHE A 613 -22.13 2.87 -36.06
N SER A 614 -23.07 3.75 -35.70
CA SER A 614 -23.47 4.78 -36.66
C SER A 614 -22.21 5.55 -37.04
N PRO A 615 -21.98 5.87 -38.33
CA PRO A 615 -20.84 6.68 -38.76
C PRO A 615 -20.81 8.08 -38.10
N ASP A 616 -21.84 8.46 -37.35
CA ASP A 616 -21.90 9.66 -36.52
C ASP A 616 -21.11 9.56 -35.18
N TRP A 617 -20.75 8.35 -34.73
CA TRP A 617 -20.03 8.13 -33.46
C TRP A 617 -18.53 7.87 -33.66
N PRO A 618 -17.65 8.46 -32.81
CA PRO A 618 -16.21 8.26 -32.90
C PRO A 618 -15.78 6.89 -32.36
N VAL A 619 -14.61 6.42 -32.81
CA VAL A 619 -13.96 5.22 -32.27
C VAL A 619 -13.41 5.42 -30.85
N GLY A 620 -13.12 4.33 -30.14
CA GLY A 620 -12.53 4.34 -28.80
C GLY A 620 -11.10 4.90 -28.76
N LEU A 621 -10.60 5.21 -27.55
CA LEU A 621 -9.18 5.50 -27.31
C LEU A 621 -8.50 4.41 -26.48
N GLU A 622 -7.27 4.07 -26.84
CA GLU A 622 -6.40 3.17 -26.08
C GLU A 622 -5.54 3.93 -25.07
N ASN A 623 -5.28 3.34 -23.89
CA ASN A 623 -4.53 3.99 -22.81
C ASN A 623 -3.01 3.93 -23.02
N ILE A 624 -2.31 5.03 -22.74
CA ILE A 624 -0.86 5.15 -22.83
C ILE A 624 -0.29 5.18 -21.42
N GLY A 625 -0.22 4.02 -20.77
CA GLY A 625 0.05 3.95 -19.33
C GLY A 625 -1.13 4.48 -18.51
N ASN A 626 -0.89 5.41 -17.60
CA ASN A 626 -1.88 5.87 -16.62
C ASN A 626 -2.88 6.93 -17.15
N THR A 627 -2.90 7.20 -18.46
CA THR A 627 -3.62 8.33 -19.09
C THR A 627 -5.12 8.11 -19.32
N CYS A 628 -5.79 7.25 -18.56
CA CYS A 628 -7.22 6.94 -18.78
C CYS A 628 -8.13 8.16 -18.59
N TYR A 629 -7.84 9.02 -17.61
CA TYR A 629 -8.54 10.29 -17.37
C TYR A 629 -8.39 11.27 -18.55
N LEU A 630 -7.19 11.32 -19.15
CA LEU A 630 -6.91 12.13 -20.34
C LEU A 630 -7.69 11.62 -21.56
N ASN A 631 -7.80 10.30 -21.74
CA ASN A 631 -8.59 9.73 -22.83
C ASN A 631 -10.08 10.10 -22.71
N SER A 632 -10.67 10.01 -21.51
CA SER A 632 -12.04 10.47 -21.24
C SER A 632 -12.21 11.96 -21.56
N LEU A 633 -11.25 12.80 -21.19
CA LEU A 633 -11.28 14.24 -21.46
C LEU A 633 -11.20 14.56 -22.96
N LEU A 634 -10.31 13.88 -23.70
CA LEU A 634 -10.15 14.04 -25.14
C LEU A 634 -11.39 13.59 -25.92
N GLN A 635 -12.05 12.50 -25.49
CA GLN A 635 -13.32 12.06 -26.07
C GLN A 635 -14.46 13.04 -25.74
N PHE A 636 -14.53 13.56 -24.52
CA PHE A 636 -15.50 14.61 -24.16
C PHE A 636 -15.31 15.87 -25.04
N TYR A 637 -14.09 16.36 -25.21
CA TYR A 637 -13.81 17.49 -26.10
C TYR A 637 -14.17 17.23 -27.57
N PHE A 638 -14.19 15.97 -28.02
CA PHE A 638 -14.69 15.60 -29.35
C PHE A 638 -16.23 15.66 -29.46
N THR A 639 -16.98 15.44 -28.38
CA THR A 639 -18.46 15.56 -28.41
C THR A 639 -18.91 17.03 -28.47
N LEU A 640 -18.12 17.96 -27.92
CA LEU A 640 -18.36 19.40 -27.97
C LEU A 640 -18.22 19.93 -29.40
N LYS A 641 -19.32 19.91 -30.16
CA LYS A 641 -19.35 20.32 -31.58
C LYS A 641 -18.62 21.64 -31.88
N PRO A 642 -18.80 22.76 -31.13
CA PRO A 642 -18.10 24.02 -31.45
C PRO A 642 -16.57 23.89 -31.35
N LEU A 643 -16.06 23.13 -30.37
CA LEU A 643 -14.64 22.84 -30.21
C LEU A 643 -14.15 21.88 -31.30
N ARG A 644 -14.88 20.80 -31.58
CA ARG A 644 -14.53 19.86 -32.65
C ARG A 644 -14.46 20.55 -34.02
N ASP A 645 -15.45 21.38 -34.34
CA ASP A 645 -15.52 22.08 -35.62
C ASP A 645 -14.39 23.14 -35.73
N LEU A 646 -14.00 23.79 -34.62
CA LEU A 646 -12.82 24.67 -34.54
C LEU A 646 -11.52 23.89 -34.80
N ILE A 647 -11.32 22.76 -34.12
CA ILE A 647 -10.10 21.95 -34.20
C ILE A 647 -9.93 21.30 -35.58
N LEU A 648 -10.99 20.73 -36.15
CA LEU A 648 -10.94 20.11 -37.49
C LEU A 648 -10.62 21.12 -38.61
N ASN A 649 -10.99 22.39 -38.40
CA ASN A 649 -10.73 23.53 -39.29
C ASN A 649 -9.66 24.50 -38.73
N PHE A 650 -8.76 24.04 -37.86
CA PHE A 650 -7.88 24.89 -37.05
C PHE A 650 -7.09 25.93 -37.87
N ASP A 651 -6.66 25.62 -39.09
CA ASP A 651 -5.93 26.56 -39.97
C ASP A 651 -6.71 27.85 -40.29
N HIS A 652 -8.04 27.85 -40.19
CA HIS A 652 -8.86 29.07 -40.30
C HIS A 652 -8.88 29.92 -39.01
N PHE A 653 -8.64 29.31 -37.85
CA PHE A 653 -8.68 29.94 -36.53
C PHE A 653 -7.29 30.28 -35.98
N LYS A 654 -6.26 29.59 -36.47
CA LYS A 654 -4.83 29.75 -36.14
C LYS A 654 -4.37 31.21 -36.20
N MET A 655 -3.56 31.59 -35.21
CA MET A 655 -2.91 32.90 -35.15
C MET A 655 -1.72 33.00 -36.13
N GLU A 656 -1.62 34.10 -36.89
CA GLU A 656 -0.41 34.40 -37.64
C GLU A 656 0.71 34.91 -36.71
N ILE A 657 1.90 34.32 -36.80
CA ILE A 657 3.05 34.65 -35.95
C ILE A 657 3.79 35.87 -36.53
N SER A 658 3.19 37.05 -36.39
CA SER A 658 3.81 38.35 -36.66
C SER A 658 4.25 39.04 -35.36
N PRO A 659 5.23 39.97 -35.38
CA PRO A 659 5.63 40.71 -34.18
C PRO A 659 4.47 41.48 -33.53
N GLU A 660 3.64 42.13 -34.36
CA GLU A 660 2.47 42.89 -33.92
C GLU A 660 1.40 41.99 -33.26
N ASN A 661 1.16 40.81 -33.82
CA ASN A 661 0.20 39.86 -33.25
C ASN A 661 0.69 39.31 -31.90
N ILE A 662 2.01 39.05 -31.77
CA ILE A 662 2.62 38.59 -30.51
C ILE A 662 2.60 39.70 -29.44
N GLU A 663 2.88 40.96 -29.80
CA GLU A 663 2.83 42.08 -28.85
C GLU A 663 1.44 42.30 -28.25
N LYS A 664 0.39 42.04 -29.05
CA LYS A 664 -1.03 42.10 -28.67
C LYS A 664 -1.55 40.80 -28.01
N LYS A 665 -0.75 39.74 -27.88
CA LYS A 665 -1.20 38.43 -27.39
C LYS A 665 -1.16 38.37 -25.85
N LYS A 666 -2.32 38.56 -25.23
CA LYS A 666 -2.52 38.44 -23.77
C LYS A 666 -3.60 37.39 -23.48
N VAL A 667 -3.32 36.49 -22.53
CA VAL A 667 -4.22 35.43 -22.05
C VAL A 667 -4.20 35.47 -20.53
N GLY A 668 -5.35 35.66 -19.90
CA GLY A 668 -5.43 36.12 -18.51
C GLY A 668 -4.68 37.43 -18.31
N SER A 669 -4.01 37.56 -17.17
CA SER A 669 -3.10 38.67 -16.86
C SER A 669 -1.80 38.66 -17.70
N ARG A 670 -1.46 37.57 -18.39
CA ARG A 670 -0.12 37.31 -18.94
C ARG A 670 -0.01 37.62 -20.43
N LYS A 671 1.09 38.26 -20.84
CA LYS A 671 1.53 38.28 -22.24
C LYS A 671 2.12 36.92 -22.64
N VAL A 672 1.80 36.44 -23.84
CA VAL A 672 2.22 35.12 -24.33
C VAL A 672 3.45 35.24 -25.23
N SER A 673 4.47 34.41 -25.03
CA SER A 673 5.66 34.44 -25.88
C SER A 673 5.44 33.76 -27.24
N ARG A 674 6.23 34.16 -28.24
CA ARG A 674 6.24 33.50 -29.56
C ARG A 674 6.44 31.97 -29.47
N LYS A 675 7.30 31.49 -28.55
CA LYS A 675 7.55 30.06 -28.36
C LYS A 675 6.33 29.31 -27.83
N GLU A 676 5.55 29.96 -26.96
CA GLU A 676 4.30 29.40 -26.43
C GLU A 676 3.22 29.32 -27.51
N VAL A 677 3.10 30.34 -28.38
CA VAL A 677 2.25 30.26 -29.57
C VAL A 677 2.70 29.12 -30.52
N GLU A 678 4.00 28.97 -30.76
CA GLU A 678 4.54 27.87 -31.59
C GLU A 678 4.26 26.48 -30.99
N ARG A 679 4.37 26.32 -29.66
CA ARG A 679 3.99 25.09 -28.93
C ARG A 679 2.48 24.82 -28.99
N ALA A 680 1.68 25.84 -28.70
CA ALA A 680 0.23 25.80 -28.69
C ALA A 680 -0.35 25.41 -30.06
N GLN A 681 0.20 25.96 -31.15
CA GLN A 681 -0.19 25.57 -32.52
C GLN A 681 0.17 24.11 -32.82
N LYS A 682 1.31 23.61 -32.33
CA LYS A 682 1.65 22.18 -32.45
C LYS A 682 0.64 21.30 -31.70
N PHE A 683 0.29 21.65 -30.47
CA PHE A 683 -0.73 20.94 -29.69
C PHE A 683 -2.07 20.87 -30.44
N ALA A 684 -2.55 21.99 -30.98
CA ALA A 684 -3.78 22.03 -31.76
C ALA A 684 -3.73 21.16 -33.03
N TYR A 685 -2.57 21.02 -33.70
CA TYR A 685 -2.41 20.10 -34.83
C TYR A 685 -2.42 18.62 -34.43
N GLU A 686 -1.78 18.22 -33.33
CA GLU A 686 -1.84 16.84 -32.86
C GLU A 686 -3.28 16.49 -32.37
N LEU A 687 -3.99 17.44 -31.75
CA LEU A 687 -5.40 17.27 -31.39
C LEU A 687 -6.30 17.18 -32.64
N GLN A 688 -6.04 17.97 -33.68
CA GLN A 688 -6.70 17.86 -34.99
C GLN A 688 -6.47 16.49 -35.64
N LYS A 689 -5.24 15.96 -35.55
CA LYS A 689 -4.89 14.62 -36.04
C LYS A 689 -5.67 13.55 -35.29
N LEU A 690 -5.75 13.62 -33.96
CA LEU A 690 -6.58 12.72 -33.16
C LEU A 690 -8.05 12.81 -33.58
N PHE A 691 -8.62 14.01 -33.70
CA PHE A 691 -10.03 14.20 -34.07
C PHE A 691 -10.34 13.69 -35.49
N ARG A 692 -9.40 13.78 -36.43
CA ARG A 692 -9.54 13.15 -37.77
C ARG A 692 -9.47 11.64 -37.69
N ASN A 693 -8.57 11.07 -36.88
CA ASN A 693 -8.48 9.62 -36.68
C ASN A 693 -9.74 9.07 -36.00
N LEU A 694 -10.30 9.78 -35.01
CA LEU A 694 -11.56 9.43 -34.34
C LEU A 694 -12.75 9.29 -35.29
N ILE A 695 -12.74 10.00 -36.43
CA ILE A 695 -13.77 9.97 -37.47
C ILE A 695 -13.47 8.93 -38.58
N THR A 696 -12.20 8.67 -38.87
CA THR A 696 -11.78 7.96 -40.11
C THR A 696 -11.14 6.60 -39.91
N ALA A 697 -10.82 6.23 -38.66
CA ALA A 697 -10.27 4.92 -38.33
C ALA A 697 -11.30 3.79 -38.56
N ARG A 698 -10.82 2.63 -39.00
CA ARG A 698 -11.63 1.41 -39.19
C ARG A 698 -11.49 0.41 -38.03
N ALA A 699 -10.70 0.75 -37.02
CA ALA A 699 -10.54 -0.04 -35.80
C ALA A 699 -11.52 0.46 -34.74
N SER A 700 -11.97 -0.42 -33.84
CA SER A 700 -12.88 -0.06 -32.75
C SER A 700 -12.28 0.92 -31.73
N ALA A 701 -10.96 1.03 -31.68
CA ALA A 701 -10.22 2.02 -30.91
C ALA A 701 -8.93 2.43 -31.61
N ILE A 702 -8.34 3.54 -31.18
CA ILE A 702 -7.03 4.05 -31.63
C ILE A 702 -6.18 4.53 -30.45
N THR A 703 -4.87 4.35 -30.54
CA THR A 703 -3.93 4.99 -29.61
C THR A 703 -3.75 6.48 -29.97
N PRO A 704 -3.81 7.42 -29.01
CA PRO A 704 -3.35 8.79 -29.23
C PRO A 704 -1.84 8.85 -29.54
N ASP A 705 -1.39 9.94 -30.16
CA ASP A 705 0.03 10.17 -30.34
C ASP A 705 0.74 10.53 -29.03
N TYR A 706 1.93 9.97 -28.81
CA TYR A 706 2.78 10.26 -27.65
C TYR A 706 3.01 11.77 -27.45
N GLU A 707 3.23 12.51 -28.54
CA GLU A 707 3.48 13.96 -28.46
C GLU A 707 2.22 14.74 -28.06
N LEU A 708 1.01 14.26 -28.37
CA LEU A 708 -0.24 14.86 -27.87
C LEU A 708 -0.36 14.68 -26.36
N ALA A 709 -0.09 13.47 -25.85
CA ALA A 709 -0.09 13.20 -24.42
C ALA A 709 0.96 14.08 -23.70
N ARG A 710 2.19 14.14 -24.23
CA ARG A 710 3.26 15.00 -23.69
C ARG A 710 2.90 16.49 -23.69
N LEU A 711 2.33 17.02 -24.78
CA LEU A 711 1.95 18.43 -24.87
C LEU A 711 0.78 18.77 -23.92
N THR A 712 -0.11 17.81 -23.68
CA THR A 712 -1.23 17.94 -22.72
C THR A 712 -0.76 17.90 -21.26
N LEU A 713 0.18 17.01 -20.92
CA LEU A 713 0.64 16.80 -19.54
C LEU A 713 1.75 17.77 -19.09
N ILE A 714 2.55 18.33 -20.01
CA ILE A 714 3.68 19.21 -19.67
C ILE A 714 3.37 20.66 -20.07
N SER A 715 3.43 21.58 -19.10
CA SER A 715 3.28 23.02 -19.34
C SER A 715 4.55 23.67 -19.94
N SER A 716 4.43 24.86 -20.52
CA SER A 716 5.58 25.62 -21.07
C SER A 716 6.63 25.94 -19.99
N MET A 717 6.17 26.31 -18.80
CA MET A 717 6.98 26.65 -17.62
C MET A 717 7.80 25.44 -17.14
N ASN A 718 7.16 24.29 -16.98
CA ASN A 718 7.78 23.07 -16.47
C ASN A 718 8.86 22.57 -17.45
N GLU A 719 8.58 22.63 -18.76
CA GLU A 719 9.55 22.22 -19.78
C GLU A 719 10.79 23.14 -19.84
N GLU A 720 10.68 24.42 -19.48
CA GLU A 720 11.87 25.28 -19.36
C GLU A 720 12.64 25.02 -18.05
N HIS A 721 11.94 24.78 -16.94
CA HIS A 721 12.56 24.39 -15.67
C HIS A 721 13.41 23.11 -15.82
N TYR A 722 12.85 22.06 -16.43
CA TYR A 722 13.57 20.81 -16.68
C TYR A 722 14.72 20.97 -17.68
N ARG A 723 14.63 21.88 -18.65
CA ARG A 723 15.79 22.24 -19.51
C ARG A 723 16.91 22.91 -18.70
N ARG A 724 16.59 23.82 -17.78
CA ARG A 724 17.59 24.49 -16.93
C ARG A 724 18.31 23.47 -16.02
N MET A 725 17.57 22.57 -15.37
CA MET A 725 18.15 21.44 -14.62
C MET A 725 19.03 20.53 -15.50
N SER A 726 18.55 20.21 -16.71
CA SER A 726 19.30 19.36 -17.65
C SER A 726 20.62 20.00 -18.11
N MET A 727 20.63 21.31 -18.37
CA MET A 727 21.84 22.01 -18.83
C MET A 727 22.89 22.15 -17.72
N ALA A 728 22.47 22.30 -16.46
CA ALA A 728 23.36 22.30 -15.29
C ALA A 728 24.10 20.96 -15.09
N SER A 729 23.55 19.85 -15.59
CA SER A 729 24.14 18.51 -15.46
C SER A 729 25.14 18.14 -16.57
N VAL A 730 25.24 18.93 -17.65
CA VAL A 730 25.98 18.55 -18.89
C VAL A 730 27.30 19.31 -19.09
N HIS A 731 27.50 20.44 -18.41
CA HIS A 731 28.80 21.15 -18.40
C HIS A 731 29.29 21.26 -16.95
N GLY A 732 30.34 20.50 -16.61
CA GLY A 732 31.00 20.62 -15.32
C GLY A 732 31.58 22.02 -15.13
N ALA A 733 31.29 22.64 -13.97
CA ALA A 733 31.90 23.92 -13.60
C ALA A 733 33.43 23.77 -13.48
N PRO A 734 34.23 24.79 -13.85
CA PRO A 734 35.68 24.71 -13.75
C PRO A 734 36.12 24.77 -12.28
N ASN A 735 36.69 23.67 -11.78
CA ASN A 735 37.23 23.61 -10.42
C ASN A 735 38.37 24.61 -10.23
N LEU A 736 38.23 25.50 -9.25
CA LEU A 736 39.35 26.19 -8.62
C LEU A 736 40.06 25.18 -7.70
N GLY A 737 41.35 24.95 -7.94
CA GLY A 737 42.11 23.86 -7.33
C GLY A 737 42.49 24.05 -5.86
N GLU A 738 42.99 22.98 -5.24
CA GLU A 738 43.41 22.95 -3.85
C GLU A 738 44.89 23.33 -3.67
N ILE A 739 45.23 23.82 -2.47
CA ILE A 739 46.62 23.90 -1.99
C ILE A 739 46.65 23.39 -0.55
N ASN A 740 47.56 22.45 -0.25
CA ASN A 740 47.75 21.83 1.06
C ASN A 740 46.51 21.15 1.68
N GLY A 741 45.66 20.53 0.86
CA GLY A 741 44.60 19.62 1.33
C GLY A 741 43.38 20.29 1.96
N ALA A 742 43.14 21.58 1.67
CA ALA A 742 41.91 22.27 2.00
C ALA A 742 41.36 23.01 0.75
N PRO A 743 40.04 22.99 0.52
CA PRO A 743 39.43 23.69 -0.62
C PRO A 743 39.45 25.22 -0.41
N ILE A 744 39.71 25.96 -1.48
CA ILE A 744 39.77 27.43 -1.43
C ILE A 744 38.34 27.99 -1.36
N GLN A 745 37.93 28.46 -0.18
CA GLN A 745 36.74 29.32 -0.06
C GLN A 745 37.01 30.70 -0.67
N GLY A 746 36.10 31.16 -1.54
CA GLY A 746 36.11 32.53 -2.05
C GLY A 746 35.85 33.56 -0.93
N PRO A 747 36.30 34.81 -1.10
CA PRO A 747 36.26 35.80 -0.02
C PRO A 747 34.82 36.19 0.36
N VAL A 748 34.52 36.12 1.66
CA VAL A 748 33.34 36.75 2.25
C VAL A 748 33.52 38.27 2.19
N GLY A 749 32.60 38.98 1.51
CA GLY A 749 32.62 40.43 1.42
C GLY A 749 32.24 41.11 2.74
N PRO A 750 33.09 42.00 3.31
CA PRO A 750 32.70 42.81 4.47
C PRO A 750 31.67 43.89 4.10
N PRO A 751 30.89 44.40 5.08
CA PRO A 751 29.80 45.35 4.82
C PRO A 751 30.28 46.81 4.79
N GLN A 752 29.57 47.67 4.04
CA GLN A 752 29.66 49.13 4.27
C GLN A 752 28.40 49.89 3.80
N LEU A 753 28.08 50.97 4.52
CA LEU A 753 27.06 51.95 4.14
C LEU A 753 27.67 53.12 3.33
N SER A 754 26.80 53.79 2.57
CA SER A 754 26.80 55.23 2.26
C SER A 754 28.08 55.91 1.74
N SER A 755 27.99 56.44 0.52
CA SER A 755 28.72 57.65 0.09
C SER A 755 27.90 58.43 -0.93
N GLU A 756 27.49 59.65 -0.58
CA GLU A 756 26.94 60.67 -1.50
C GLU A 756 28.05 61.62 -2.00
N MET A 757 27.67 62.72 -2.65
CA MET A 757 28.49 63.86 -3.15
C MET A 757 29.27 63.58 -4.45
N ASP A 758 29.30 64.47 -5.47
CA ASP A 758 28.66 65.78 -5.71
C ASP A 758 28.14 65.82 -7.17
N ILE A 759 27.01 66.44 -7.56
CA ILE A 759 26.50 67.82 -7.43
C ILE A 759 27.14 68.83 -8.41
N ASP A 760 26.34 69.29 -9.37
CA ASP A 760 26.34 70.64 -10.02
C ASP A 760 25.12 70.71 -11.00
N VAL A 761 24.30 71.78 -11.11
CA VAL A 761 24.04 72.92 -10.20
C VAL A 761 22.68 73.60 -10.55
N GLU A 762 21.97 74.11 -9.52
CA GLU A 762 20.93 75.17 -9.45
C GLU A 762 19.63 75.26 -10.33
N THR A 763 18.49 74.96 -9.67
CA THR A 763 17.30 75.85 -9.40
C THR A 763 16.34 76.35 -10.56
N PRO A 764 15.19 77.06 -10.31
CA PRO A 764 13.86 76.43 -10.47
C PRO A 764 12.82 77.15 -11.39
N GLY A 765 11.64 76.53 -11.61
CA GLY A 765 10.51 77.17 -12.34
C GLY A 765 9.12 76.51 -12.21
N GLU A 766 8.38 76.84 -11.13
CA GLU A 766 6.90 76.81 -10.97
C GLU A 766 6.11 75.47 -11.03
N LYS A 767 4.77 75.57 -10.86
CA LYS A 767 3.76 74.56 -10.39
C LYS A 767 2.48 74.64 -11.27
N PRO A 768 1.37 73.90 -11.02
CA PRO A 768 1.10 72.46 -10.74
C PRO A 768 0.02 71.95 -11.78
N PRO A 769 -0.93 71.01 -11.54
CA PRO A 769 -1.12 69.98 -10.50
C PRO A 769 -1.44 68.53 -10.96
N GLU A 770 -1.24 67.61 -10.01
CA GLU A 770 -2.01 66.37 -9.69
C GLU A 770 -2.77 65.56 -10.75
N THR A 771 -2.50 64.25 -10.78
CA THR A 771 -3.53 63.20 -10.73
C THR A 771 -2.97 61.95 -10.05
N ILE A 772 -3.81 61.16 -9.37
CA ILE A 772 -3.41 59.99 -8.56
C ILE A 772 -3.89 58.70 -9.21
N HIS A 773 -3.03 57.68 -9.26
CA HIS A 773 -3.44 56.28 -9.43
C HIS A 773 -2.57 55.38 -8.54
N SER A 774 -3.18 54.32 -8.00
CA SER A 774 -2.56 53.33 -7.12
C SER A 774 -2.71 51.93 -7.71
N ASP A 775 -1.62 51.17 -7.76
CA ASP A 775 -1.60 49.76 -8.17
C ASP A 775 -1.32 48.87 -6.96
N ALA A 776 -2.22 47.92 -6.71
CA ALA A 776 -2.01 46.78 -5.84
C ALA A 776 -2.91 45.62 -6.31
N GLY A 777 -2.31 44.49 -6.65
CA GLY A 777 -2.98 43.36 -7.29
C GLY A 777 -2.07 42.14 -7.33
N SER A 778 -1.71 41.64 -6.14
CA SER A 778 -0.73 40.57 -5.97
C SER A 778 -1.31 39.19 -6.28
N ASP A 779 -0.60 38.41 -7.08
CA ASP A 779 -0.86 36.98 -7.30
C ASP A 779 0.37 36.19 -6.81
N ALA A 780 0.28 35.66 -5.60
CA ALA A 780 1.39 34.99 -4.91
C ALA A 780 0.88 34.04 -3.83
N THR A 781 0.72 32.76 -4.17
CA THR A 781 0.54 31.68 -3.19
C THR A 781 1.82 30.86 -3.11
N LEU A 782 2.58 31.00 -2.01
CA LEU A 782 3.74 30.15 -1.74
C LEU A 782 3.81 29.74 -0.26
N VAL A 783 4.33 28.52 -0.07
CA VAL A 783 4.62 27.90 1.22
C VAL A 783 5.79 28.63 1.90
N GLY A 784 5.78 28.75 3.23
CA GLY A 784 6.90 29.26 4.00
C GLY A 784 6.96 28.66 5.42
N ASP A 785 8.09 28.05 5.75
CA ASP A 785 8.43 27.68 7.12
C ASP A 785 8.65 28.93 7.99
N VAL A 786 8.32 28.85 9.28
CA VAL A 786 8.82 29.79 10.30
C VAL A 786 9.25 29.01 11.55
N SER A 787 10.52 29.15 11.90
CA SER A 787 11.12 28.60 13.14
C SER A 787 10.91 29.53 14.34
N ASP A 788 10.86 28.97 15.55
CA ASP A 788 10.58 29.66 16.82
C ASP A 788 11.30 31.00 17.08
N LYS A 789 10.57 31.94 17.69
CA LYS A 789 11.03 32.63 18.92
C LYS A 789 9.88 33.25 19.73
N VAL A 790 10.07 33.26 21.04
CA VAL A 790 9.04 33.57 22.06
C VAL A 790 8.97 35.06 22.39
N ALA A 791 7.75 35.60 22.47
CA ALA A 791 7.37 36.74 23.29
C ALA A 791 5.91 36.54 23.78
N THR A 792 5.56 37.07 24.95
CA THR A 792 4.32 36.79 25.68
C THR A 792 3.27 37.89 25.57
N HIS A 793 1.98 37.53 25.44
CA HIS A 793 0.93 37.86 26.42
C HIS A 793 -0.43 37.18 26.12
N GLU A 794 -1.27 37.07 27.15
CA GLU A 794 -2.69 36.69 27.11
C GLU A 794 -3.54 37.72 26.33
N GLU A 795 -4.78 37.49 25.86
CA GLU A 795 -5.82 36.46 26.06
C GLU A 795 -6.59 36.31 24.68
N ALA A 796 -7.47 35.36 24.35
CA ALA A 796 -8.18 34.29 25.08
C ALA A 796 -8.53 33.11 24.13
N ASP A 797 -9.21 32.07 24.64
CA ASP A 797 -9.50 30.82 23.93
C ASP A 797 -10.73 30.83 23.00
N PHE A 798 -10.68 29.98 21.96
CA PHE A 798 -11.85 29.22 21.49
C PHE A 798 -11.48 27.75 21.29
N VAL A 799 -12.24 26.86 21.94
CA VAL A 799 -11.86 25.46 22.17
C VAL A 799 -12.41 24.52 21.08
N MET A 800 -11.55 23.63 20.58
CA MET A 800 -11.94 22.48 19.75
C MET A 800 -12.77 21.48 20.57
N LEU A 801 -13.83 20.95 19.97
CA LEU A 801 -14.58 19.82 20.52
C LEU A 801 -14.77 18.75 19.45
N ASP A 802 -13.98 17.68 19.56
CA ASP A 802 -14.28 16.40 18.94
C ASP A 802 -15.62 15.85 19.47
N GLY A 803 -16.25 14.97 18.69
CA GLY A 803 -17.42 14.22 19.10
C GLY A 803 -17.42 12.83 18.46
N ASP A 804 -17.35 11.79 19.29
CA ASP A 804 -17.86 10.47 18.93
C ASP A 804 -19.38 10.57 18.68
N ASP A 805 -19.95 9.61 17.96
CA ASP A 805 -21.40 9.37 18.02
C ASP A 805 -21.70 7.87 18.10
N THR A 806 -22.67 7.53 18.96
CA THR A 806 -23.13 6.17 19.21
C THR A 806 -24.53 6.03 18.62
N GLY A 807 -24.66 5.20 17.60
CA GLY A 807 -25.76 5.33 16.64
C GLY A 807 -27.17 4.96 17.14
N SER A 808 -28.16 5.51 16.43
CA SER A 808 -29.47 4.86 16.23
C SER A 808 -30.08 5.33 14.89
N GLU A 809 -30.63 4.40 14.10
CA GLU A 809 -31.11 4.67 12.73
C GLU A 809 -32.56 5.20 12.70
N PRO A 810 -32.85 6.17 11.83
CA PRO A 810 -34.19 6.39 11.27
C PRO A 810 -34.29 5.83 9.84
N GLN A 811 -35.26 4.97 9.59
CA GLN A 811 -35.51 4.41 8.24
C GLN A 811 -36.12 5.45 7.28
N VAL A 812 -35.52 5.63 6.11
CA VAL A 812 -36.15 6.22 4.91
C VAL A 812 -35.76 5.38 3.69
N LEU A 813 -36.64 5.29 2.70
CA LEU A 813 -36.47 4.42 1.52
C LEU A 813 -35.34 4.92 0.60
N GLY A 814 -34.57 3.99 0.04
CA GLY A 814 -33.56 4.26 -0.98
C GLY A 814 -34.02 3.95 -2.40
N ASP A 815 -33.79 4.87 -3.32
CA ASP A 815 -33.95 4.64 -4.76
C ASP A 815 -32.85 3.72 -5.32
N LYS A 816 -33.18 2.97 -6.37
CA LYS A 816 -32.33 1.88 -6.91
C LYS A 816 -31.98 2.09 -8.39
N GLU A 817 -30.88 2.75 -8.66
CA GLU A 817 -30.19 2.66 -9.96
C GLU A 817 -28.69 2.39 -9.76
N ASN A 818 -28.32 1.10 -9.73
CA ASN A 818 -27.06 0.50 -10.24
C ASN A 818 -26.74 -0.88 -9.61
N HIS A 819 -27.59 -1.90 -9.86
CA HIS A 819 -27.20 -3.32 -9.71
C HIS A 819 -27.93 -4.20 -10.75
N PRO A 820 -27.24 -5.12 -11.46
CA PRO A 820 -27.89 -6.18 -12.23
C PRO A 820 -28.51 -7.25 -11.30
N PRO A 821 -29.48 -8.06 -11.80
CA PRO A 821 -30.37 -8.84 -10.94
C PRO A 821 -29.80 -10.17 -10.43
N SER A 822 -30.42 -10.71 -9.38
CA SER A 822 -30.26 -12.08 -8.87
C SER A 822 -31.63 -12.71 -8.66
N ILE A 823 -31.77 -14.03 -8.87
CA ILE A 823 -33.00 -14.80 -8.62
C ILE A 823 -32.62 -16.09 -7.86
N ASN A 824 -33.47 -16.53 -6.94
CA ASN A 824 -33.22 -17.62 -5.99
C ASN A 824 -34.37 -18.64 -5.92
N SER A 825 -34.02 -19.90 -5.57
CA SER A 825 -34.87 -20.96 -4.97
C SER A 825 -36.06 -21.49 -5.81
N ILE A 826 -36.76 -22.62 -5.53
CA ILE A 826 -37.19 -23.31 -4.28
C ILE A 826 -37.39 -24.85 -4.47
N LEU A 827 -37.42 -25.62 -3.34
CA LEU A 827 -38.04 -26.96 -3.07
C LEU A 827 -37.21 -28.28 -3.09
N GLU A 828 -37.80 -29.38 -2.56
CA GLU A 828 -37.14 -30.40 -1.69
C GLU A 828 -37.37 -31.90 -2.04
N ASN A 829 -36.40 -32.77 -1.66
CA ASN A 829 -36.51 -34.16 -1.10
C ASN A 829 -37.27 -35.29 -1.87
N PRO A 830 -37.11 -36.62 -1.52
CA PRO A 830 -36.32 -37.27 -0.45
C PRO A 830 -35.39 -38.45 -0.89
N LEU A 831 -34.76 -39.07 0.13
CA LEU A 831 -34.03 -40.37 0.22
C LEU A 831 -34.82 -41.61 -0.30
N PRO A 832 -34.24 -42.84 -0.53
CA PRO A 832 -33.20 -43.47 0.34
C PRO A 832 -32.19 -44.53 -0.20
N GLN A 833 -31.25 -44.88 0.71
CA GLN A 833 -30.70 -46.23 1.04
C GLN A 833 -29.59 -46.95 0.22
N ASP A 834 -28.63 -47.47 1.02
CA ASP A 834 -27.93 -48.77 0.95
C ASP A 834 -27.01 -49.13 -0.24
N SER A 835 -25.92 -49.90 -0.10
CA SER A 835 -25.07 -50.26 1.08
C SER A 835 -23.87 -51.11 0.60
N GLN A 836 -22.74 -51.11 1.34
CA GLN A 836 -21.77 -52.24 1.40
C GLN A 836 -20.98 -52.59 0.10
N ASP A 837 -19.79 -53.19 0.11
CA ASP A 837 -18.74 -53.35 1.14
C ASP A 837 -17.38 -53.67 0.46
N SER A 838 -16.33 -53.85 1.25
CA SER A 838 -15.20 -54.77 1.03
C SER A 838 -14.11 -54.44 0.00
N THR A 839 -12.94 -54.11 0.58
CA THR A 839 -11.57 -54.52 0.17
C THR A 839 -11.42 -56.07 0.13
N PRO A 840 -10.27 -56.72 -0.21
CA PRO A 840 -8.88 -56.26 -0.45
C PRO A 840 -8.33 -56.73 -1.83
N GLY A 841 -7.05 -56.59 -2.22
CA GLY A 841 -5.82 -56.09 -1.59
C GLY A 841 -4.67 -57.13 -1.63
N GLY A 842 -3.46 -56.71 -2.04
CA GLY A 842 -2.23 -57.52 -2.16
C GLY A 842 -1.14 -56.71 -2.89
N LYS A 843 0.07 -56.48 -2.34
CA LYS A 843 1.19 -57.45 -2.17
C LYS A 843 1.61 -58.07 -3.52
N GLY A 844 2.83 -57.89 -4.05
CA GLY A 844 4.01 -57.12 -3.59
C GLY A 844 5.32 -57.69 -4.17
N VAL A 845 6.47 -57.38 -3.53
CA VAL A 845 7.83 -57.95 -3.74
C VAL A 845 8.69 -57.31 -4.88
N PRO A 846 10.01 -57.02 -4.67
CA PRO A 846 10.92 -56.34 -5.62
C PRO A 846 12.03 -57.27 -6.18
N ILE A 847 13.06 -56.73 -6.89
CA ILE A 847 14.45 -57.23 -6.94
C ILE A 847 15.45 -56.20 -7.54
N GLU A 848 16.76 -56.47 -7.42
CA GLU A 848 17.90 -55.53 -7.52
C GLU A 848 18.88 -55.71 -8.73
N ILE A 849 19.53 -54.60 -9.13
CA ILE A 849 20.98 -54.34 -9.40
C ILE A 849 21.84 -55.26 -10.33
N GLU A 850 22.54 -54.66 -11.33
CA GLU A 850 24.03 -54.62 -11.58
C GLU A 850 24.33 -53.81 -12.89
N GLN A 851 25.40 -53.02 -13.14
CA GLN A 851 26.88 -53.01 -12.92
C GLN A 851 27.73 -53.69 -14.03
N ILE A 852 28.96 -53.29 -14.40
CA ILE A 852 29.83 -52.13 -14.02
C ILE A 852 30.05 -51.21 -15.28
N ASN A 853 31.17 -50.63 -15.79
CA ASN A 853 32.63 -50.42 -15.53
C ASN A 853 33.09 -49.19 -16.38
N GLY A 854 34.27 -48.53 -16.33
CA GLY A 854 35.57 -48.70 -15.63
C GLY A 854 36.52 -47.49 -15.88
N ALA A 855 37.83 -47.59 -15.56
CA ALA A 855 38.83 -46.47 -15.53
C ALA A 855 40.29 -47.03 -15.64
N PRO A 856 41.43 -46.41 -15.19
CA PRO A 856 41.80 -45.05 -14.70
C PRO A 856 42.95 -44.46 -15.60
N PRO A 857 44.09 -43.78 -15.21
CA PRO A 857 44.63 -43.19 -13.95
C PRO A 857 45.28 -41.77 -14.06
N THR A 858 46.09 -41.37 -13.05
CA THR A 858 46.87 -40.10 -12.91
C THR A 858 48.29 -40.40 -12.35
N PRO A 859 49.31 -39.49 -12.37
CA PRO A 859 49.70 -38.74 -11.14
C PRO A 859 50.33 -37.31 -11.41
N PRO A 860 51.41 -36.73 -10.77
CA PRO A 860 51.24 -35.42 -10.09
C PRO A 860 52.36 -34.32 -10.13
N ALA A 861 51.99 -33.12 -9.64
CA ALA A 861 52.73 -32.10 -8.84
C ALA A 861 54.17 -31.60 -9.15
N GLU A 862 54.39 -30.27 -9.15
CA GLU A 862 55.27 -29.55 -8.19
C GLU A 862 55.17 -27.98 -8.24
N THR A 863 56.11 -27.26 -7.60
CA THR A 863 55.92 -25.99 -6.84
C THR A 863 56.35 -24.66 -7.52
N THR A 864 55.94 -23.54 -6.89
CA THR A 864 56.58 -22.19 -6.78
C THR A 864 56.49 -21.07 -7.85
N SER A 865 56.37 -19.84 -7.31
CA SER A 865 56.80 -18.51 -7.79
C SER A 865 55.89 -17.67 -8.71
N TYR A 866 55.69 -16.41 -8.29
CA TYR A 866 55.10 -15.30 -9.08
C TYR A 866 56.19 -14.30 -9.50
N PRO A 867 56.18 -13.82 -10.76
CA PRO A 867 56.75 -12.53 -11.15
C PRO A 867 55.65 -11.53 -11.60
N PRO A 868 55.84 -10.21 -11.46
CA PRO A 868 54.79 -9.22 -11.72
C PRO A 868 54.69 -8.70 -13.18
N GLU A 869 53.50 -8.19 -13.50
CA GLU A 869 53.13 -7.15 -14.47
C GLU A 869 53.74 -7.11 -15.90
N ARG A 870 52.85 -7.26 -16.89
CA ARG A 870 52.77 -6.38 -18.07
C ARG A 870 51.31 -6.17 -18.50
N PRO A 871 50.91 -4.95 -18.94
CA PRO A 871 49.54 -4.68 -19.38
C PRO A 871 49.27 -5.16 -20.82
N PRO A 872 48.06 -5.66 -21.13
CA PRO A 872 47.62 -5.93 -22.51
C PRO A 872 47.26 -4.63 -23.28
N PRO A 873 47.22 -4.66 -24.63
CA PRO A 873 47.12 -3.47 -25.47
C PRO A 873 45.68 -2.91 -25.62
N PRO A 874 45.52 -1.65 -26.09
CA PRO A 874 44.22 -1.02 -26.27
C PRO A 874 43.35 -1.72 -27.32
N VAL A 875 42.05 -1.84 -27.01
CA VAL A 875 41.03 -2.47 -27.87
C VAL A 875 40.59 -1.51 -28.98
N PRO A 876 40.35 -1.97 -30.23
CA PRO A 876 39.89 -1.10 -31.31
C PRO A 876 38.50 -0.48 -31.06
N PRO A 877 38.21 0.71 -31.63
CA PRO A 877 36.89 1.33 -31.52
C PRO A 877 35.80 0.45 -32.16
N ARG A 878 34.79 0.08 -31.38
CA ARG A 878 33.61 -0.67 -31.85
C ARG A 878 32.72 0.28 -32.69
N PRO A 879 32.08 -0.19 -33.77
CA PRO A 879 31.16 0.65 -34.56
C PRO A 879 29.99 1.17 -33.71
N ASN A 880 29.56 2.41 -33.98
CA ASN A 880 28.36 2.97 -33.35
C ASN A 880 27.13 2.14 -33.74
N SER A 881 26.61 1.36 -32.79
CA SER A 881 25.19 1.01 -32.79
C SER A 881 24.39 2.30 -32.67
N LEU A 882 23.53 2.57 -33.65
CA LEU A 882 22.51 3.62 -33.54
C LEU A 882 21.44 3.16 -32.53
N GLU A 883 21.77 3.30 -31.24
CA GLU A 883 20.74 3.35 -30.21
C GLU A 883 19.87 4.57 -30.49
N THR A 884 18.64 4.32 -30.90
CA THR A 884 17.59 5.33 -30.92
C THR A 884 17.45 5.86 -29.51
N GLN A 885 17.85 7.12 -29.30
CA GLN A 885 17.66 7.81 -28.03
C GLN A 885 16.15 7.85 -27.72
N LYS A 886 15.67 6.94 -26.88
CA LYS A 886 14.35 7.02 -26.27
C LYS A 886 14.25 8.39 -25.58
N PRO A 887 13.30 9.27 -25.94
CA PRO A 887 13.14 10.53 -25.25
C PRO A 887 12.77 10.25 -23.80
N ARG A 888 13.49 10.84 -22.84
CA ARG A 888 13.39 10.52 -21.39
C ARG A 888 12.01 10.73 -20.77
N GLY A 889 11.06 11.36 -21.47
CA GLY A 889 9.67 11.56 -21.01
C GLY A 889 8.86 10.27 -20.78
N GLU A 890 9.35 9.09 -21.18
CA GLU A 890 8.75 7.81 -20.76
C GLU A 890 8.68 7.67 -19.22
N LEU A 891 9.57 8.33 -18.47
CA LEU A 891 9.54 8.35 -17.00
C LEU A 891 8.43 9.24 -16.41
N GLU A 892 7.91 10.21 -17.17
CA GLU A 892 7.04 11.27 -16.64
C GLU A 892 5.55 11.01 -16.94
N MET A 893 5.21 10.35 -18.05
CA MET A 893 3.81 9.95 -18.34
C MET A 893 3.25 8.86 -17.40
N GLY A 894 4.09 8.30 -16.52
CA GLY A 894 3.65 7.40 -15.45
C GLY A 894 3.08 8.13 -14.23
N ALA A 895 3.39 9.41 -14.04
CA ALA A 895 2.89 10.20 -12.92
C ALA A 895 1.42 10.57 -13.13
N GLN A 896 0.60 10.43 -12.08
CA GLN A 896 -0.74 10.98 -12.06
C GLN A 896 -0.66 12.50 -11.84
N GLN A 897 -1.35 13.27 -12.68
CA GLN A 897 -1.50 14.72 -12.55
C GLN A 897 -2.94 15.07 -12.18
N ASP A 898 -3.14 16.26 -11.60
CA ASP A 898 -4.48 16.79 -11.38
C ASP A 898 -5.17 17.04 -12.74
N VAL A 899 -6.38 16.50 -12.90
CA VAL A 899 -7.19 16.71 -14.10
C VAL A 899 -7.52 18.19 -14.31
N THR A 900 -7.59 19.00 -13.26
CA THR A 900 -7.77 20.45 -13.36
C THR A 900 -6.53 21.17 -13.90
N GLU A 901 -5.30 20.74 -13.53
CA GLU A 901 -4.08 21.28 -14.16
C GLU A 901 -4.07 20.95 -15.66
N VAL A 902 -4.46 19.72 -16.01
CA VAL A 902 -4.53 19.27 -17.41
C VAL A 902 -5.60 20.04 -18.20
N ILE A 903 -6.79 20.25 -17.65
CA ILE A 903 -7.83 21.08 -18.27
C ILE A 903 -7.33 22.52 -18.50
N ALA A 904 -6.71 23.13 -17.48
CA ALA A 904 -6.17 24.48 -17.58
C ALA A 904 -5.06 24.58 -18.66
N ASN A 905 -4.15 23.60 -18.73
CA ASN A 905 -3.09 23.55 -19.73
C ASN A 905 -3.61 23.29 -21.15
N VAL A 906 -4.73 22.57 -21.32
CA VAL A 906 -5.41 22.43 -22.62
C VAL A 906 -6.07 23.75 -23.03
N LEU A 907 -6.89 24.36 -22.16
CA LEU A 907 -7.58 25.61 -22.46
C LEU A 907 -6.58 26.72 -22.80
N PHE A 908 -5.56 26.92 -21.97
CA PHE A 908 -4.49 27.89 -22.21
C PHE A 908 -3.75 27.66 -23.54
N GLN A 909 -3.45 26.42 -23.90
CA GLN A 909 -2.82 26.12 -25.20
C GLN A 909 -3.78 26.40 -26.37
N LEU A 910 -5.09 26.14 -26.25
CA LEU A 910 -6.03 26.48 -27.32
C LEU A 910 -6.20 28.01 -27.46
N GLU A 911 -6.36 28.73 -26.35
CA GLU A 911 -6.35 30.21 -26.31
C GLU A 911 -5.08 30.78 -26.95
N CYS A 912 -3.91 30.22 -26.65
CA CYS A 912 -2.63 30.63 -27.24
C CYS A 912 -2.53 30.34 -28.75
N ALA A 913 -3.14 29.26 -29.23
CA ALA A 913 -3.01 28.79 -30.61
C ALA A 913 -3.81 29.64 -31.63
N ILE A 914 -4.99 30.13 -31.23
CA ILE A 914 -5.95 30.82 -32.10
C ILE A 914 -5.80 32.35 -32.11
N LYS A 915 -6.39 32.98 -33.12
CA LYS A 915 -6.52 34.44 -33.24
C LYS A 915 -7.65 34.97 -32.34
N ALA A 916 -7.45 36.16 -31.77
CA ALA A 916 -8.49 36.85 -31.02
C ALA A 916 -9.68 37.25 -31.92
N THR A 917 -10.89 37.27 -31.34
CA THR A 917 -12.11 37.85 -31.93
C THR A 917 -12.36 39.28 -31.46
N GLY A 918 -11.83 39.63 -30.29
CA GLY A 918 -11.87 40.97 -29.69
C GLY A 918 -10.88 41.05 -28.52
N PHE A 919 -10.91 42.16 -27.78
CA PHE A 919 -10.14 42.36 -26.56
C PHE A 919 -11.01 43.08 -25.52
N GLU A 920 -10.84 42.74 -24.25
CA GLU A 920 -11.42 43.47 -23.12
C GLU A 920 -10.66 44.77 -22.83
N ALA A 921 -11.20 45.61 -21.95
CA ALA A 921 -10.64 46.94 -21.62
C ALA A 921 -9.24 46.89 -20.97
N ASP A 922 -8.86 45.76 -20.37
CA ASP A 922 -7.53 45.50 -19.79
C ASP A 922 -6.54 44.89 -20.82
N GLY A 923 -6.99 44.67 -22.05
CA GLY A 923 -6.26 44.02 -23.12
C GLY A 923 -6.25 42.50 -23.11
N GLU A 924 -7.01 41.80 -22.26
CA GLU A 924 -7.17 40.34 -22.39
C GLU A 924 -7.91 40.01 -23.71
N GLN A 925 -7.46 38.95 -24.42
CA GLN A 925 -8.14 38.53 -25.64
C GLN A 925 -9.51 37.91 -25.36
N VAL A 926 -10.46 38.11 -26.28
CA VAL A 926 -11.72 37.39 -26.34
C VAL A 926 -11.71 36.49 -27.57
N ASP A 927 -11.98 35.20 -27.41
CA ASP A 927 -11.86 34.19 -28.47
C ASP A 927 -12.93 33.07 -28.35
N GLN A 928 -12.92 32.11 -29.28
CA GLN A 928 -13.90 31.01 -29.33
C GLN A 928 -13.80 30.01 -28.16
N ILE A 929 -12.66 29.90 -27.47
CA ILE A 929 -12.49 29.05 -26.29
C ILE A 929 -13.13 29.74 -25.08
N LYS A 930 -12.89 31.05 -24.92
CA LYS A 930 -13.60 31.86 -23.92
C LYS A 930 -15.11 31.84 -24.12
N GLN A 931 -15.58 32.03 -25.36
CA GLN A 931 -17.00 31.96 -25.72
C GLN A 931 -17.67 30.59 -25.46
N LEU A 932 -16.89 29.52 -25.23
CA LEU A 932 -17.41 28.17 -25.01
C LEU A 932 -17.32 27.72 -23.54
N PHE A 933 -16.21 28.05 -22.86
CA PHE A 933 -15.89 27.53 -21.52
C PHE A 933 -15.84 28.58 -20.41
N TYR A 934 -15.79 29.88 -20.73
CA TYR A 934 -15.56 30.93 -19.74
C TYR A 934 -16.84 31.75 -19.51
N GLY A 935 -17.27 31.82 -18.25
CA GLY A 935 -18.28 32.78 -17.81
C GLY A 935 -17.65 34.09 -17.33
N LYS A 936 -18.50 35.03 -16.92
CA LYS A 936 -18.09 36.23 -16.17
C LYS A 936 -18.82 36.28 -14.82
N THR A 937 -18.07 36.62 -13.78
CA THR A 937 -18.56 36.80 -12.41
C THR A 937 -18.28 38.21 -11.96
N LYS A 938 -19.27 38.84 -11.33
CA LYS A 938 -19.11 40.11 -10.61
C LYS A 938 -18.88 39.86 -9.13
N SER A 939 -17.79 40.39 -8.61
CA SER A 939 -17.53 40.54 -7.18
C SER A 939 -18.06 41.89 -6.71
N TYR A 940 -18.97 41.86 -5.73
CA TYR A 940 -19.52 43.03 -5.06
C TYR A 940 -18.88 43.15 -3.68
N ILE A 941 -18.05 44.16 -3.46
CA ILE A 941 -17.34 44.42 -2.20
C ILE A 941 -17.90 45.69 -1.56
N ASN A 942 -18.49 45.53 -0.38
CA ASN A 942 -19.06 46.59 0.43
C ASN A 942 -18.19 46.83 1.68
N LYS A 943 -17.30 47.83 1.59
CA LYS A 943 -16.49 48.31 2.72
C LYS A 943 -17.26 49.36 3.53
N PRO A 944 -17.27 49.29 4.88
CA PRO A 944 -17.95 50.27 5.72
C PRO A 944 -17.47 51.72 5.49
N GLY A 945 -18.31 52.53 4.83
CA GLY A 945 -18.03 53.96 4.57
C GLY A 945 -17.45 54.29 3.19
N GLU A 946 -17.10 53.28 2.38
CA GLU A 946 -16.74 53.48 0.97
C GLU A 946 -17.95 53.30 0.03
N ALA A 947 -17.77 53.58 -1.26
CA ALA A 947 -18.75 53.23 -2.29
C ALA A 947 -18.63 51.74 -2.65
N LEU A 948 -19.76 51.11 -3.02
CA LEU A 948 -19.83 49.71 -3.44
C LEU A 948 -18.89 49.45 -4.63
N ARG A 949 -17.82 48.68 -4.40
CA ARG A 949 -16.85 48.32 -5.44
C ARG A 949 -17.33 47.07 -6.17
N VAL A 950 -17.53 47.21 -7.48
CA VAL A 950 -17.89 46.08 -8.37
C VAL A 950 -16.70 45.79 -9.28
N LYS A 951 -16.28 44.53 -9.38
CA LYS A 951 -15.26 44.04 -10.31
C LYS A 951 -15.82 42.87 -11.09
N GLU A 952 -15.70 42.87 -12.42
CA GLU A 952 -16.12 41.75 -13.27
C GLU A 952 -14.89 41.02 -13.80
N GLU A 953 -14.87 39.69 -13.69
CA GLU A 953 -13.74 38.83 -14.08
C GLU A 953 -14.21 37.55 -14.78
N PHE A 954 -13.37 36.97 -15.64
CA PHE A 954 -13.65 35.67 -16.25
C PHE A 954 -13.46 34.51 -15.26
N PHE A 955 -14.27 33.45 -15.39
CA PHE A 955 -14.05 32.16 -14.73
C PHE A 955 -14.19 31.00 -15.71
N ALA A 956 -13.34 29.98 -15.60
CA ALA A 956 -13.42 28.75 -16.41
C ALA A 956 -14.16 27.61 -15.67
N ASP A 957 -14.20 27.68 -14.34
CA ASP A 957 -14.78 26.69 -13.43
C ASP A 957 -15.35 27.39 -12.17
N ILE A 958 -16.34 26.75 -11.52
CA ILE A 958 -16.82 27.15 -10.19
C ILE A 958 -16.34 26.12 -9.18
N LYS A 959 -15.64 26.58 -8.14
CA LYS A 959 -15.07 25.71 -7.09
C LYS A 959 -16.08 25.58 -5.94
N VAL A 960 -16.33 24.34 -5.51
CA VAL A 960 -17.30 24.05 -4.44
C VAL A 960 -16.73 23.08 -3.41
N ASP A 961 -16.99 23.35 -2.13
CA ASP A 961 -16.55 22.54 -1.00
C ASP A 961 -17.62 21.52 -0.55
N VAL A 962 -17.14 20.38 -0.03
CA VAL A 962 -17.92 19.30 0.57
C VAL A 962 -17.32 18.82 1.92
N ALA A 963 -16.39 19.57 2.53
CA ALA A 963 -15.79 19.23 3.82
C ALA A 963 -16.83 19.14 4.95
N ALA A 964 -17.80 20.06 4.95
CA ALA A 964 -18.84 20.22 5.97
C ALA A 964 -20.00 19.20 5.87
N GLY A 965 -19.70 17.94 5.53
CA GLY A 965 -20.67 16.84 5.47
C GLY A 965 -21.51 16.76 4.18
N PRO A 966 -22.51 15.86 4.13
CA PRO A 966 -23.36 15.64 2.95
C PRO A 966 -24.16 16.88 2.55
N ARG A 967 -24.19 17.21 1.25
CA ARG A 967 -24.87 18.40 0.69
C ARG A 967 -25.49 18.14 -0.67
N ASP A 968 -26.44 18.97 -1.08
CA ASP A 968 -26.89 19.09 -2.47
C ASP A 968 -26.04 20.11 -3.26
N ILE A 969 -26.19 20.11 -4.58
CA ILE A 969 -25.44 20.99 -5.49
C ILE A 969 -25.70 22.49 -5.28
N TYR A 970 -26.88 22.92 -4.85
CA TYR A 970 -27.11 24.33 -4.52
C TYR A 970 -26.46 24.68 -3.19
N SER A 971 -26.58 23.83 -2.16
CA SER A 971 -25.86 24.01 -0.88
C SER A 971 -24.32 24.00 -1.02
N ALA A 972 -23.80 23.46 -2.13
CA ALA A 972 -22.39 23.53 -2.50
C ALA A 972 -22.04 24.80 -3.30
N LEU A 973 -22.85 25.18 -4.30
CA LEU A 973 -22.69 26.41 -5.09
C LEU A 973 -22.90 27.68 -4.27
N ASP A 974 -23.82 27.66 -3.30
CA ASP A 974 -24.06 28.75 -2.34
C ASP A 974 -22.76 29.16 -1.64
N GLY A 975 -21.84 28.23 -1.38
CA GLY A 975 -20.51 28.49 -0.80
C GLY A 975 -19.58 29.35 -1.66
N ALA A 976 -19.87 29.54 -2.95
CA ALA A 976 -19.13 30.44 -3.84
C ALA A 976 -19.81 31.81 -4.05
N PHE A 977 -21.14 31.88 -3.87
CA PHE A 977 -21.96 33.05 -4.24
C PHE A 977 -22.61 33.80 -3.06
N ASP A 978 -22.79 33.15 -1.90
CA ASP A 978 -23.34 33.80 -0.71
C ASP A 978 -22.45 34.92 -0.16
N GLN A 979 -23.03 35.78 0.66
CA GLN A 979 -22.31 36.86 1.33
C GLN A 979 -21.32 36.32 2.38
N GLN A 980 -20.05 36.69 2.24
CA GLN A 980 -18.94 36.36 3.12
C GLN A 980 -18.33 37.63 3.74
N GLN A 981 -17.65 37.48 4.87
CA GLN A 981 -16.79 38.51 5.45
C GLN A 981 -15.36 38.28 4.95
N ILE A 982 -14.72 39.34 4.45
CA ILE A 982 -13.32 39.33 3.99
C ILE A 982 -12.57 40.51 4.61
N ASP A 983 -11.30 40.31 4.96
CA ASP A 983 -10.45 41.40 5.43
C ASP A 983 -9.70 42.04 4.26
N VAL A 984 -9.91 43.34 4.06
CA VAL A 984 -9.36 44.14 2.96
C VAL A 984 -8.78 45.42 3.53
N ASP A 985 -7.47 45.64 3.32
CA ASP A 985 -6.76 46.83 3.82
C ASP A 985 -6.95 47.06 5.34
N GLU A 986 -6.78 46.00 6.14
CA GLU A 986 -7.01 45.96 7.60
C GLU A 986 -8.46 46.26 8.04
N THR A 987 -9.42 46.24 7.12
CA THR A 987 -10.86 46.44 7.40
C THR A 987 -11.71 45.26 6.95
N THR A 988 -12.59 44.75 7.83
CA THR A 988 -13.55 43.70 7.46
C THR A 988 -14.66 44.28 6.57
N ALA A 989 -14.78 43.74 5.37
CA ALA A 989 -15.76 44.10 4.34
C ALA A 989 -16.70 42.91 4.05
N LEU A 990 -17.87 43.21 3.48
CA LEU A 990 -18.79 42.18 2.99
C LEU A 990 -18.58 41.98 1.49
N GLN A 991 -18.38 40.72 1.06
CA GLN A 991 -18.29 40.33 -0.34
C GLN A 991 -19.39 39.34 -0.70
N PHE A 992 -19.99 39.48 -1.88
CA PHE A 992 -20.75 38.40 -2.53
C PHE A 992 -20.46 38.35 -4.02
N HIS A 993 -20.83 37.25 -4.68
CA HIS A 993 -20.62 37.06 -6.12
C HIS A 993 -21.93 36.84 -6.87
N SER A 994 -21.98 37.28 -8.13
CA SER A 994 -23.05 36.96 -9.08
C SER A 994 -22.49 36.62 -10.45
N ILE A 995 -23.16 35.74 -11.20
CA ILE A 995 -22.77 35.37 -12.56
C ILE A 995 -23.38 36.38 -13.53
N SER A 996 -22.58 37.25 -14.15
CA SER A 996 -23.06 38.17 -15.19
C SER A 996 -23.12 37.52 -16.58
N HIS A 997 -22.32 36.48 -16.82
CA HIS A 997 -22.37 35.68 -18.05
C HIS A 997 -22.10 34.19 -17.77
N ASN A 998 -22.99 33.30 -18.24
CA ASN A 998 -22.81 31.85 -18.13
C ASN A 998 -22.09 31.30 -19.38
N PRO A 999 -21.10 30.39 -19.23
CA PRO A 999 -20.54 29.68 -20.37
C PRO A 999 -21.53 28.65 -20.93
N PRO A 1000 -21.51 28.36 -22.24
CA PRO A 1000 -22.26 27.23 -22.82
C PRO A 1000 -21.82 25.86 -22.27
N VAL A 1001 -20.57 25.73 -21.81
CA VAL A 1001 -20.03 24.54 -21.13
C VAL A 1001 -19.52 24.96 -19.75
N LEU A 1002 -20.38 24.83 -18.73
CA LEU A 1002 -20.01 25.10 -17.35
C LEU A 1002 -19.23 23.93 -16.74
N GLN A 1003 -18.16 24.26 -16.01
CA GLN A 1003 -17.36 23.30 -15.23
C GLN A 1003 -17.53 23.61 -13.73
N ILE A 1004 -17.67 22.56 -12.91
CA ILE A 1004 -17.77 22.68 -11.44
C ILE A 1004 -16.69 21.79 -10.83
N GLN A 1005 -15.70 22.40 -10.17
CA GLN A 1005 -14.60 21.68 -9.50
C GLN A 1005 -14.99 21.39 -8.05
N VAL A 1006 -15.29 20.12 -7.75
CA VAL A 1006 -15.58 19.69 -6.37
C VAL A 1006 -14.28 19.50 -5.60
N GLN A 1007 -14.00 20.41 -4.66
CA GLN A 1007 -12.78 20.44 -3.86
C GLN A 1007 -12.80 19.35 -2.77
N ARG A 1008 -12.52 18.11 -3.18
CA ARG A 1008 -12.44 16.96 -2.26
C ARG A 1008 -11.12 16.86 -1.50
N VAL A 1009 -10.04 17.51 -1.94
CA VAL A 1009 -8.80 17.57 -1.14
C VAL A 1009 -8.89 18.77 -0.20
N GLN A 1010 -8.81 18.51 1.10
CA GLN A 1010 -9.03 19.47 2.18
C GLN A 1010 -7.91 19.38 3.22
N PHE A 1011 -7.69 20.41 4.03
CA PHE A 1011 -6.56 20.44 4.98
C PHE A 1011 -7.02 20.34 6.44
N ASP A 1012 -6.62 19.27 7.12
CA ASP A 1012 -6.88 19.07 8.54
C ASP A 1012 -5.88 19.90 9.36
N LYS A 1013 -6.30 21.10 9.78
CA LYS A 1013 -5.45 22.02 10.58
C LYS A 1013 -5.00 21.44 11.93
N ALA A 1014 -5.71 20.44 12.48
CA ALA A 1014 -5.33 19.81 13.75
C ALA A 1014 -4.28 18.69 13.56
N LYS A 1015 -4.24 18.05 12.38
CA LYS A 1015 -3.27 16.99 12.04
C LYS A 1015 -2.13 17.49 11.14
N ASN A 1016 -2.25 18.70 10.61
CA ASN A 1016 -1.35 19.33 9.65
C ASN A 1016 -1.15 18.50 8.36
N THR A 1017 -2.22 17.84 7.91
CA THR A 1017 -2.21 16.91 6.76
C THR A 1017 -3.38 17.15 5.82
N PRO A 1018 -3.20 17.02 4.49
CA PRO A 1018 -4.33 16.94 3.57
C PRO A 1018 -5.12 15.64 3.79
N TYR A 1019 -6.43 15.70 3.62
CA TYR A 1019 -7.35 14.57 3.62
C TYR A 1019 -8.33 14.67 2.44
N LYS A 1020 -9.02 13.56 2.14
CA LYS A 1020 -10.09 13.53 1.15
C LYS A 1020 -11.44 13.64 1.85
N ALA A 1021 -12.24 14.64 1.50
CA ALA A 1021 -13.63 14.75 1.88
C ALA A 1021 -14.47 13.80 1.01
N ASP A 1022 -14.88 12.67 1.58
CA ASP A 1022 -15.70 11.65 0.93
C ASP A 1022 -17.22 11.88 1.11
N SER A 1023 -17.62 13.04 1.64
CA SER A 1023 -19.01 13.49 1.77
C SER A 1023 -19.82 13.32 0.49
N HIS A 1024 -21.06 12.84 0.61
CA HIS A 1024 -21.97 12.76 -0.51
C HIS A 1024 -22.33 14.16 -1.03
N LEU A 1025 -22.29 14.33 -2.36
CA LEU A 1025 -22.77 15.52 -3.05
C LEU A 1025 -23.90 15.09 -3.99
N ALA A 1026 -25.15 15.47 -3.66
CA ALA A 1026 -26.29 15.16 -4.50
C ALA A 1026 -26.32 16.07 -5.73
N LEU A 1027 -26.25 15.48 -6.92
CA LEU A 1027 -26.23 16.18 -8.20
C LEU A 1027 -27.59 16.06 -8.90
N GLU A 1028 -28.11 17.18 -9.41
CA GLU A 1028 -29.33 17.20 -10.20
C GLU A 1028 -29.03 17.06 -11.71
N LYS A 1029 -29.95 16.40 -12.44
CA LYS A 1029 -29.88 16.27 -13.90
C LYS A 1029 -30.04 17.61 -14.64
N VAL A 1030 -30.64 18.61 -14.00
CA VAL A 1030 -30.85 19.97 -14.51
C VAL A 1030 -30.62 20.92 -13.34
N ILE A 1031 -29.65 21.83 -13.45
CA ILE A 1031 -29.28 22.78 -12.39
C ILE A 1031 -29.70 24.18 -12.79
N PHE A 1032 -30.50 24.85 -11.97
CA PHE A 1032 -31.01 26.21 -12.25
C PHE A 1032 -30.13 27.30 -11.64
N LEU A 1033 -29.34 27.96 -12.49
CA LEU A 1033 -28.36 28.98 -12.10
C LEU A 1033 -28.96 30.38 -11.90
N ASP A 1034 -30.25 30.57 -12.22
CA ASP A 1034 -30.98 31.84 -12.14
C ASP A 1034 -30.86 32.53 -10.77
N ARG A 1035 -30.73 31.74 -9.69
CA ARG A 1035 -30.53 32.25 -8.33
C ARG A 1035 -29.16 32.90 -8.09
N TYR A 1036 -28.16 32.58 -8.92
CA TYR A 1036 -26.78 33.10 -8.88
C TYR A 1036 -26.52 34.16 -9.96
N MET A 1037 -27.39 34.27 -10.97
CA MET A 1037 -27.27 35.27 -12.04
C MET A 1037 -27.30 36.71 -11.51
N ASP A 1038 -26.52 37.58 -12.13
CA ASP A 1038 -26.60 39.02 -11.91
C ASP A 1038 -27.91 39.59 -12.46
N SER A 1039 -28.58 40.48 -11.70
CA SER A 1039 -29.91 40.97 -12.06
C SER A 1039 -30.28 42.24 -11.30
N ASP A 1040 -30.91 43.19 -11.99
CA ASP A 1040 -31.54 44.38 -11.41
C ASP A 1040 -32.88 44.08 -10.72
N ASP A 1041 -33.35 42.81 -10.68
CA ASP A 1041 -34.60 42.44 -10.01
C ASP A 1041 -34.48 42.55 -8.47
N PRO A 1042 -35.18 43.51 -7.81
CA PRO A 1042 -35.15 43.64 -6.36
C PRO A 1042 -35.80 42.44 -5.65
N VAL A 1043 -36.63 41.65 -6.33
CA VAL A 1043 -37.23 40.43 -5.76
C VAL A 1043 -36.19 39.32 -5.62
N LEU A 1044 -35.23 39.20 -6.55
CA LEU A 1044 -34.11 38.26 -6.43
C LEU A 1044 -33.17 38.66 -5.28
N MET A 1045 -32.73 39.92 -5.23
CA MET A 1045 -31.87 40.39 -4.13
C MET A 1045 -32.54 40.27 -2.76
N SER A 1046 -33.82 40.66 -2.63
CA SER A 1046 -34.56 40.50 -1.37
C SER A 1046 -34.86 39.04 -0.99
N LYS A 1047 -34.67 38.07 -1.89
CA LYS A 1047 -34.65 36.63 -1.58
C LYS A 1047 -33.27 36.15 -1.13
N ARG A 1048 -32.18 36.64 -1.74
CA ARG A 1048 -30.80 36.37 -1.30
C ARG A 1048 -30.57 36.85 0.13
N GLU A 1049 -30.90 38.10 0.43
CA GLU A 1049 -30.80 38.70 1.77
C GLU A 1049 -31.51 37.85 2.85
N LYS A 1050 -32.72 37.38 2.56
CA LYS A 1050 -33.49 36.50 3.47
C LYS A 1050 -32.85 35.12 3.61
N SER A 1051 -32.33 34.55 2.52
CA SER A 1051 -31.60 33.28 2.57
C SER A 1051 -30.35 33.38 3.45
N TRP A 1052 -29.58 34.47 3.34
CA TRP A 1052 -28.41 34.73 4.19
C TRP A 1052 -28.80 34.89 5.65
N GLN A 1053 -29.86 35.65 5.96
CA GLN A 1053 -30.40 35.80 7.32
C GLN A 1053 -30.84 34.45 7.92
N TRP A 1054 -31.55 33.61 7.16
CA TRP A 1054 -31.97 32.28 7.60
C TRP A 1054 -30.79 31.32 7.80
N LYS A 1055 -29.74 31.41 6.98
CA LYS A 1055 -28.50 30.63 7.16
C LYS A 1055 -27.75 31.04 8.43
N GLU A 1056 -27.65 32.34 8.72
CA GLU A 1056 -27.05 32.87 9.95
C GLU A 1056 -27.88 32.47 11.20
N GLU A 1057 -29.20 32.50 11.11
CA GLU A 1057 -30.09 31.99 12.17
C GLU A 1057 -29.92 30.47 12.39
N LEU A 1058 -29.91 29.68 11.31
CA LEU A 1058 -29.71 28.23 11.36
C LEU A 1058 -28.36 27.86 12.02
N MET A 1059 -27.26 28.49 11.60
CA MET A 1059 -25.94 28.24 12.21
C MET A 1059 -25.91 28.52 13.72
N ARG A 1060 -26.58 29.58 14.18
CA ARG A 1060 -26.71 29.90 15.61
C ARG A 1060 -27.56 28.86 16.35
N LEU A 1061 -28.66 28.40 15.75
CA LEU A 1061 -29.50 27.34 16.31
C LEU A 1061 -28.78 25.99 16.38
N GLU A 1062 -27.99 25.62 15.36
CA GLU A 1062 -27.18 24.40 15.34
C GLU A 1062 -26.00 24.43 16.32
N TRP A 1063 -25.40 25.60 16.53
CA TRP A 1063 -24.41 25.81 17.59
C TRP A 1063 -25.05 25.63 18.98
N ARG A 1064 -26.19 26.31 19.23
CA ARG A 1064 -26.92 26.18 20.50
C ARG A 1064 -27.45 24.75 20.74
N LYS A 1065 -27.84 24.03 19.69
CA LYS A 1065 -28.20 22.60 19.78
C LYS A 1065 -27.01 21.77 20.28
N ARG A 1066 -25.82 21.94 19.73
CA ARG A 1066 -24.62 21.20 20.15
C ARG A 1066 -24.25 21.48 21.60
N GLU A 1067 -24.27 22.76 22.01
CA GLU A 1067 -24.04 23.19 23.40
C GLU A 1067 -24.99 22.48 24.39
N LEU A 1068 -26.28 22.40 24.06
CA LEU A 1068 -27.30 21.75 24.88
C LEU A 1068 -27.14 20.23 24.93
N MET A 1069 -26.89 19.58 23.79
CA MET A 1069 -26.71 18.11 23.74
C MET A 1069 -25.46 17.66 24.52
N GLN A 1070 -24.43 18.51 24.63
CA GLN A 1070 -23.25 18.25 25.46
C GLN A 1070 -23.49 18.45 26.96
N THR A 1071 -24.57 19.12 27.39
CA THR A 1071 -24.83 19.38 28.81
C THR A 1071 -25.65 18.31 29.54
N GLU A 1072 -26.30 17.38 28.83
CA GLU A 1072 -27.07 16.28 29.45
C GLU A 1072 -26.19 15.09 29.91
N ALA A 1073 -24.87 15.13 29.68
CA ALA A 1073 -23.92 14.07 29.98
C ALA A 1073 -23.12 14.27 31.29
N ARG A 1074 -23.74 14.82 32.35
CA ARG A 1074 -23.10 15.08 33.67
C ARG A 1074 -24.00 14.72 34.86
#